data_AF-A0A958VN06-F1
#
_entry.id   AF-A0A958VN06-F1
#
_cell.length_a   1.000
_cell.length_b   1.000
_cell.length_c   1.000
_cell.angle_alpha   90.00
_cell.angle_beta   90.00
_cell.angle_gamma   90.00
#
_symmetry.space_group_name_H-M   'P 1'
#
loop_
_entity.id
_entity.type
_entity.pdbx_description
1 polymer ?
#
loop_
_entity_poly.entity_id
_entity_poly.type
_entity_poly.pdbx_seq_one_letter_code
_entity_poly.pdbx_strand_id
1 'polypeptide(L)'
;MIKFVENNRKHAILFLLIVLFSILIYEFLEFRTFAGKNASNSDINDDIVLIQNIIDEDNESDAIFNIHLKKVCDYTKLPLRSIQIASWNEYPAIDKSTKVITLNNAEGLSDKGVVSLLEFVSNGGTLILPKIYTDTRFKYFYGLKKAAEMSIDSSAIGYLFTTNLLPNSRGLKYDETTRHLGFKANQFDESIRMLATAINNQKYPVLLENRIGRGKVITFNTTDPIEKKDRGVLFSSLLLGLEGIPYPIANVSTIFLDDFPSPYSDEKVEIIDNKEYSQLDFVHGVWWPDMKKLADSLQIQYTASVTFDDRQITTPPYLFEQWDRYKINKNTESESVLDWLSHDISSEGHELGFKGYNHVPLQLKNWKHEEYMSRALKTAKRKWNKDTLGIKPVTYIPPSGKVSQVGFQQVVMNLDSIKYFSSYYLGDRENGSYREFDTEPWDKTIFDFPKITNGFLLNDNEQVMHQSLYLYTGIWTHSVNASVFYMDSLQTGTKNWKTKKEDGDGLFTTFSAYLAKNKSTYPLSKFYAVKKAAPITQEWRESIYEHKADSYNYTVQQADFNENDKGEFYWFVYASNEKFLKVENQFKVSGLEFSKTPFLRGFLYNVKTNVPKLLINSDINTSDTKFLTDIVLQNTLKEFEEYKAYDIAFNEKVEPKEEQKDSIERPVIVRKHTRHIIHQQKKQTESFDKLAMLNEKEIDTSAWVQYFDRMIVDEKPEEAWQAFKEYVAKNPSKDNVLFSKNLSKKYGYANNEEKNEWLAKQYLASDSLPILKDYYKAFNTEENASEIAKVLKKIDQKEPNYINHQNYVKHLLVYDSEKAESELDNLIADETSSLWDIADKISHYYAEKGAYKKAYDWSKYSQKVPFTQKMDWLTKLNDYETIEKEYTNYITLHQEDDAAKAAMSKLLLQRNNINESWETASTINNQGVKDSVKELLNAKVIDAERVTQKELLEKYNDLFIEEIQQQIVTDIRIEENNFSEAEAAIFGDEKRLTSFSKSATYNIRSNESIHSITASYTDLYKIDDVTGDEDNIDKMVYGVSYAYKKLPKDGNKEYVISAGVEIDENQQLYGN
;
A
#
# COMPACT_ATOMS: atom_id res chain seq x y z
N MET A 1 49.37 5.95 -39.50
CA MET A 1 48.45 4.91 -38.98
C MET A 1 49.06 3.96 -37.94
N ILE A 2 50.35 3.62 -37.97
CA ILE A 2 50.96 2.76 -36.92
C ILE A 2 51.20 3.51 -35.58
N LYS A 3 51.36 4.85 -35.59
CA LYS A 3 51.40 5.69 -34.36
C LYS A 3 50.05 5.97 -33.69
N PHE A 4 48.93 5.62 -34.32
CA PHE A 4 47.58 5.80 -33.73
C PHE A 4 47.09 4.54 -32.98
N VAL A 5 47.71 3.38 -33.26
CA VAL A 5 47.38 2.09 -32.62
C VAL A 5 48.22 1.85 -31.35
N GLU A 6 49.41 2.45 -31.20
CA GLU A 6 50.22 2.35 -29.98
C GLU A 6 49.71 3.19 -28.80
N ASN A 7 48.98 4.28 -29.05
CA ASN A 7 48.48 5.16 -27.97
C ASN A 7 47.21 4.61 -27.28
N ASN A 8 46.42 3.79 -27.96
CA ASN A 8 45.20 3.19 -27.40
C ASN A 8 45.44 1.89 -26.61
N ARG A 9 46.59 1.21 -26.80
CA ARG A 9 46.97 0.04 -25.96
C ARG A 9 47.50 0.44 -24.57
N LYS A 10 48.16 1.59 -24.42
CA LYS A 10 48.64 2.08 -23.12
C LYS A 10 47.51 2.59 -22.20
N HIS A 11 46.43 3.14 -22.75
CA HIS A 11 45.28 3.61 -21.97
C HIS A 11 44.33 2.47 -21.55
N ALA A 12 44.21 1.41 -22.34
CA ALA A 12 43.45 0.22 -21.97
C ALA A 12 44.12 -0.59 -20.84
N ILE A 13 45.45 -0.69 -20.84
CA ILE A 13 46.22 -1.40 -19.78
C ILE A 13 46.26 -0.58 -18.47
N LEU A 14 46.30 0.76 -18.55
CA LEU A 14 46.23 1.64 -17.38
C LEU A 14 44.83 1.64 -16.73
N PHE A 15 43.75 1.56 -17.53
CA PHE A 15 42.38 1.46 -17.04
C PHE A 15 42.09 0.09 -16.38
N LEU A 16 42.63 -1.01 -16.94
CA LEU A 16 42.52 -2.34 -16.35
C LEU A 16 43.35 -2.50 -15.06
N LEU A 17 44.52 -1.84 -14.96
CA LEU A 17 45.32 -1.80 -13.74
C LEU A 17 44.69 -0.93 -12.64
N ILE A 18 44.02 0.17 -12.98
CA ILE A 18 43.29 1.00 -12.00
C ILE A 18 42.06 0.27 -11.46
N VAL A 19 41.34 -0.46 -12.33
CA VAL A 19 40.17 -1.29 -11.93
C VAL A 19 40.60 -2.49 -11.07
N LEU A 20 41.71 -3.17 -11.37
CA LEU A 20 42.26 -4.25 -10.54
C LEU A 20 42.86 -3.76 -9.21
N PHE A 21 43.45 -2.55 -9.16
CA PHE A 21 43.94 -1.95 -7.91
C PHE A 21 42.81 -1.42 -7.00
N SER A 22 41.68 -1.02 -7.57
CA SER A 22 40.48 -0.65 -6.79
C SER A 22 39.69 -1.85 -6.25
N ILE A 23 39.75 -3.02 -6.90
CA ILE A 23 39.14 -4.26 -6.39
C ILE A 23 39.98 -4.86 -5.25
N LEU A 24 41.31 -4.67 -5.26
CA LEU A 24 42.21 -5.11 -4.17
C LEU A 24 42.25 -4.17 -2.94
N ILE A 25 41.70 -2.95 -3.04
CA ILE A 25 41.53 -2.03 -1.89
C ILE A 25 40.13 -2.16 -1.27
N TYR A 26 39.15 -2.70 -2.03
CA TYR A 26 37.78 -2.91 -1.55
C TYR A 26 37.62 -4.22 -0.75
N GLU A 27 38.46 -5.24 -0.97
CA GLU A 27 38.46 -6.50 -0.19
C GLU A 27 39.36 -6.49 1.07
N PHE A 28 40.04 -5.37 1.39
CA PHE A 28 40.94 -5.28 2.57
C PHE A 28 40.41 -4.38 3.71
N LEU A 29 39.15 -3.92 3.63
CA LEU A 29 38.52 -3.05 4.65
C LEU A 29 37.19 -3.57 5.22
N GLU A 30 36.81 -4.82 4.92
CA GLU A 30 35.85 -5.60 5.70
C GLU A 30 36.50 -6.90 6.21
N PHE A 31 37.41 -6.79 7.17
CA PHE A 31 37.68 -7.89 8.09
C PHE A 31 38.29 -7.37 9.39
N ARG A 32 37.45 -6.79 10.26
CA ARG A 32 37.43 -7.09 11.70
C ARG A 32 36.44 -6.21 12.45
N THR A 33 35.64 -6.93 13.24
CA THR A 33 35.03 -6.54 14.51
C THR A 33 33.95 -5.46 14.48
N PHE A 34 32.70 -5.90 14.35
CA PHE A 34 31.67 -5.45 15.28
C PHE A 34 30.72 -6.61 15.63
N ALA A 35 31.22 -7.52 16.45
CA ALA A 35 30.39 -8.32 17.33
C ALA A 35 29.80 -7.37 18.39
N GLY A 36 28.71 -6.70 18.03
CA GLY A 36 27.94 -5.84 18.92
C GLY A 36 26.93 -6.68 19.69
N LYS A 37 27.32 -7.03 20.92
CA LYS A 37 26.52 -7.66 21.97
C LYS A 37 25.01 -7.44 21.84
N ASN A 38 24.26 -8.53 21.76
CA ASN A 38 22.88 -8.57 22.24
C ASN A 38 22.91 -8.20 23.72
N ALA A 39 22.51 -6.97 24.05
CA ALA A 39 22.16 -6.62 25.41
C ALA A 39 20.79 -7.23 25.69
N SER A 40 20.78 -8.43 26.29
CA SER A 40 19.66 -8.88 27.08
C SER A 40 19.50 -7.93 28.26
N ASN A 41 18.64 -6.91 28.12
CA ASN A 41 18.21 -6.07 29.24
C ASN A 41 17.25 -6.86 30.13
N SER A 42 17.76 -7.85 30.86
CA SER A 42 17.01 -8.54 31.94
C SER A 42 17.58 -8.29 33.33
N ASP A 43 18.71 -7.60 33.45
CA ASP A 43 19.39 -7.48 34.74
C ASP A 43 19.20 -6.05 35.29
N ILE A 44 17.94 -5.70 35.58
CA ILE A 44 17.57 -4.50 36.35
C ILE A 44 17.38 -4.94 37.80
N ASN A 45 18.33 -4.53 38.66
CA ASN A 45 18.30 -4.49 40.12
C ASN A 45 17.80 -5.78 40.84
N ASP A 46 18.74 -6.61 41.31
CA ASP A 46 18.49 -7.94 41.92
C ASP A 46 17.55 -7.97 43.15
N ASP A 47 17.25 -6.82 43.76
CA ASP A 47 16.59 -6.77 45.08
C ASP A 47 15.04 -6.79 45.05
N ILE A 48 14.38 -6.40 43.94
CA ILE A 48 12.91 -6.40 43.84
C ILE A 48 12.43 -7.18 42.62
N VAL A 49 11.67 -8.24 42.90
CA VAL A 49 10.90 -9.02 41.90
C VAL A 49 9.42 -8.91 42.24
N LEU A 50 8.61 -8.34 41.33
CA LEU A 50 7.16 -8.22 41.54
C LEU A 50 6.40 -9.40 40.95
N ILE A 51 6.88 -9.90 39.81
CA ILE A 51 6.27 -10.98 39.04
C ILE A 51 7.29 -12.11 38.93
N GLN A 52 6.92 -13.32 39.33
CA GLN A 52 7.70 -14.53 39.04
C GLN A 52 6.94 -15.38 38.01
N ASN A 53 7.61 -15.79 36.93
CA ASN A 53 7.04 -16.67 35.92
C ASN A 53 7.69 -18.05 36.00
N ILE A 54 6.92 -19.08 36.36
CA ILE A 54 7.41 -20.46 36.31
C ILE A 54 7.24 -20.96 34.89
N ILE A 55 8.33 -21.43 34.30
CA ILE A 55 8.39 -21.77 32.87
C ILE A 55 9.14 -23.09 32.66
N ASP A 56 8.69 -23.86 31.68
CA ASP A 56 9.51 -24.87 31.01
C ASP A 56 9.96 -24.32 29.64
N GLU A 57 11.24 -23.95 29.50
CA GLU A 57 11.76 -23.38 28.23
C GLU A 57 11.72 -24.37 27.06
N ASP A 58 11.69 -25.68 27.33
CA ASP A 58 11.57 -26.71 26.30
C ASP A 58 10.11 -26.87 25.83
N ASN A 59 9.15 -26.29 26.54
CA ASN A 59 7.74 -26.28 26.17
C ASN A 59 7.41 -25.05 25.31
N GLU A 60 6.99 -25.30 24.06
CA GLU A 60 6.70 -24.25 23.07
C GLU A 60 5.63 -23.25 23.54
N SER A 61 4.58 -23.72 24.21
CA SER A 61 3.50 -22.84 24.68
C SER A 61 3.98 -21.91 25.80
N ASP A 62 4.83 -22.42 26.67
CA ASP A 62 5.47 -21.64 27.73
C ASP A 62 6.44 -20.61 27.16
N ALA A 63 7.22 -20.98 26.15
CA ALA A 63 8.11 -20.06 25.43
C ALA A 63 7.34 -18.90 24.77
N ILE A 64 6.23 -19.19 24.08
CA ILE A 64 5.36 -18.18 23.46
C ILE A 64 4.76 -17.25 24.52
N PHE A 65 4.17 -17.81 25.58
CA PHE A 65 3.60 -17.01 26.68
C PHE A 65 4.66 -16.09 27.31
N ASN A 66 5.87 -16.60 27.55
CA ASN A 66 6.96 -15.84 28.13
C ASN A 66 7.40 -14.66 27.27
N ILE A 67 7.36 -14.77 25.93
CA ILE A 67 7.63 -13.64 25.02
C ILE A 67 6.62 -12.51 25.25
N HIS A 68 5.33 -12.83 25.35
CA HIS A 68 4.28 -11.83 25.56
C HIS A 68 4.34 -11.23 26.98
N LEU A 69 4.55 -12.05 28.01
CA LEU A 69 4.69 -11.59 29.39
C LEU A 69 5.92 -10.68 29.56
N LYS A 70 7.08 -11.09 29.03
CA LYS A 70 8.30 -10.27 29.05
C LYS A 70 8.09 -8.95 28.34
N LYS A 71 7.44 -8.93 27.17
CA LYS A 71 7.21 -7.68 26.43
C LYS A 71 6.28 -6.71 27.16
N VAL A 72 5.24 -7.22 27.82
CA VAL A 72 4.35 -6.39 28.66
C VAL A 72 5.10 -5.81 29.85
N CYS A 73 5.92 -6.61 30.54
CA CYS A 73 6.74 -6.16 31.67
C CYS A 73 7.82 -5.17 31.23
N ASP A 74 8.42 -5.36 30.05
CA ASP A 74 9.39 -4.45 29.44
C ASP A 74 8.79 -3.07 29.09
N TYR A 75 7.57 -3.02 28.55
CA TYR A 75 6.88 -1.74 28.34
C TYR A 75 6.55 -1.05 29.67
N THR A 76 6.00 -1.80 30.63
CA THR A 76 5.55 -1.26 31.91
C THR A 76 6.67 -1.08 32.93
N LYS A 77 7.89 -1.49 32.59
CA LYS A 77 9.09 -1.45 33.43
C LYS A 77 8.95 -2.24 34.75
N LEU A 78 8.01 -3.19 34.80
CA LEU A 78 7.74 -3.98 36.00
C LEU A 78 8.77 -5.12 36.15
N PRO A 79 9.38 -5.29 37.35
CA PRO A 79 10.36 -6.35 37.58
C PRO A 79 9.76 -7.76 37.47
N LEU A 80 10.28 -8.54 36.53
CA LEU A 80 9.90 -9.91 36.21
C LEU A 80 11.10 -10.85 36.35
N ARG A 81 10.92 -11.99 37.01
CA ARG A 81 11.89 -13.09 37.04
C ARG A 81 11.27 -14.38 36.49
N SER A 82 11.86 -14.95 35.44
CA SER A 82 11.47 -16.28 34.94
C SER A 82 12.28 -17.36 35.66
N ILE A 83 11.64 -18.42 36.14
CA ILE A 83 12.25 -19.52 36.89
C ILE A 83 11.95 -20.83 36.17
N GLN A 84 12.99 -21.58 35.84
CA GLN A 84 12.84 -22.92 35.26
C GLN A 84 12.09 -23.85 36.21
N ILE A 85 11.13 -24.61 35.69
CA ILE A 85 10.29 -25.50 36.50
C ILE A 85 11.12 -26.55 37.27
N ALA A 86 12.23 -27.01 36.68
CA ALA A 86 13.17 -27.92 37.35
C ALA A 86 13.77 -27.27 38.62
N SER A 87 14.23 -26.03 38.51
CA SER A 87 14.78 -25.25 39.64
C SER A 87 13.70 -24.96 40.69
N TRP A 88 12.49 -24.62 40.25
CA TRP A 88 11.35 -24.42 41.14
C TRP A 88 11.02 -25.70 41.93
N ASN A 89 11.09 -26.87 41.30
CA ASN A 89 10.82 -28.14 41.98
C ASN A 89 11.86 -28.49 43.05
N GLU A 90 13.14 -28.21 42.78
CA GLU A 90 14.21 -28.41 43.75
C GLU A 90 14.04 -27.45 44.95
N TYR A 91 13.89 -26.16 44.63
CA TYR A 91 13.78 -25.08 45.60
C TYR A 91 12.70 -24.05 45.15
N PRO A 92 11.44 -24.21 45.60
CA PRO A 92 10.34 -23.29 45.26
C PRO A 92 10.51 -21.92 45.95
N ALA A 93 11.45 -21.12 45.45
CA ALA A 93 11.83 -19.85 46.04
C ALA A 93 10.89 -18.73 45.59
N ILE A 94 10.17 -18.16 46.54
CA ILE A 94 9.34 -16.97 46.33
C ILE A 94 10.08 -15.76 46.87
N ASP A 95 10.37 -14.78 46.01
CA ASP A 95 11.00 -13.53 46.45
C ASP A 95 10.05 -12.75 47.36
N LYS A 96 10.58 -12.10 48.41
CA LYS A 96 9.77 -11.40 49.42
C LYS A 96 8.88 -10.30 48.84
N SER A 97 9.28 -9.68 47.74
CA SER A 97 8.54 -8.63 47.04
C SER A 97 7.53 -9.17 46.02
N THR A 98 7.52 -10.48 45.77
CA THR A 98 6.66 -11.09 44.75
C THR A 98 5.21 -10.90 45.13
N LYS A 99 4.44 -10.36 44.18
CA LYS A 99 2.99 -10.12 44.31
C LYS A 99 2.19 -10.98 43.34
N VAL A 100 2.80 -11.36 42.22
CA VAL A 100 2.17 -12.21 41.20
C VAL A 100 3.07 -13.36 40.82
N ILE A 101 2.50 -14.56 40.74
CA ILE A 101 3.14 -15.72 40.09
C ILE A 101 2.32 -16.09 38.85
N THR A 102 2.99 -16.33 37.72
CA THR A 102 2.36 -16.86 36.50
C THR A 102 2.82 -18.30 36.28
N LEU A 103 1.90 -19.17 35.88
CA LEU A 103 2.17 -20.56 35.53
C LEU A 103 1.35 -20.94 34.31
N ASN A 104 1.99 -21.02 33.14
CA ASN A 104 1.31 -21.34 31.88
C ASN A 104 1.01 -22.84 31.73
N ASN A 105 1.86 -23.71 32.27
CA ASN A 105 1.68 -25.15 32.27
C ASN A 105 2.12 -25.75 33.61
N ALA A 106 1.36 -26.72 34.14
CA ALA A 106 1.74 -27.46 35.35
C ALA A 106 2.41 -28.81 35.08
N GLU A 107 2.54 -29.23 33.81
CA GLU A 107 3.26 -30.46 33.49
C GLU A 107 4.69 -30.42 34.06
N GLY A 108 5.10 -31.48 34.76
CA GLY A 108 6.40 -31.53 35.41
C GLY A 108 6.48 -30.82 36.77
N LEU A 109 5.44 -30.12 37.24
CA LEU A 109 5.44 -29.49 38.56
C LEU A 109 5.36 -30.53 39.69
N SER A 110 6.23 -30.40 40.70
CA SER A 110 6.25 -31.28 41.88
C SER A 110 5.13 -30.95 42.86
N ASP A 111 4.75 -31.92 43.70
CA ASP A 111 3.74 -31.68 44.76
C ASP A 111 4.17 -30.60 45.74
N LYS A 112 5.48 -30.55 46.07
CA LYS A 112 6.07 -29.47 46.88
C LYS A 112 5.87 -28.11 46.20
N GLY A 113 6.10 -28.03 44.89
CA GLY A 113 5.86 -26.82 44.11
C GLY A 113 4.40 -26.36 44.13
N VAL A 114 3.44 -27.29 44.03
CA VAL A 114 2.00 -26.99 44.14
C VAL A 114 1.66 -26.43 45.53
N VAL A 115 2.18 -27.04 46.60
CA VAL A 115 1.97 -26.55 47.97
C VAL A 115 2.57 -25.15 48.15
N SER A 116 3.76 -24.86 47.60
CA SER A 116 4.35 -23.52 47.67
C SER A 116 3.52 -22.46 46.93
N LEU A 117 2.87 -22.82 45.81
CA LEU A 117 1.91 -21.92 45.15
C LEU A 117 0.67 -21.67 46.03
N LEU A 118 0.17 -22.70 46.71
CA LEU A 118 -0.96 -22.56 47.63
C LEU A 118 -0.59 -21.65 48.82
N GLU A 119 0.59 -21.83 49.40
CA GLU A 119 1.11 -20.98 50.47
C GLU A 119 1.19 -19.51 50.04
N PHE A 120 1.73 -19.27 48.84
CA PHE A 120 1.81 -17.94 48.25
C PHE A 120 0.44 -17.27 48.12
N VAL A 121 -0.53 -17.96 47.51
CA VAL A 121 -1.89 -17.43 47.31
C VAL A 121 -2.58 -17.22 48.67
N SER A 122 -2.47 -18.17 49.59
CA SER A 122 -3.06 -18.07 50.94
C SER A 122 -2.59 -16.82 51.68
N ASN A 123 -1.33 -16.44 51.49
CA ASN A 123 -0.69 -15.27 52.11
C ASN A 123 -1.01 -13.93 51.42
N GLY A 124 -1.87 -13.92 50.40
CA GLY A 124 -2.29 -12.70 49.71
C GLY A 124 -1.71 -12.54 48.31
N GLY A 125 -0.91 -13.50 47.83
CA GLY A 125 -0.39 -13.53 46.47
C GLY A 125 -1.47 -13.71 45.42
N THR A 126 -1.17 -13.31 44.19
CA THR A 126 -2.03 -13.56 43.02
C THR A 126 -1.39 -14.59 42.11
N LEU A 127 -2.03 -15.73 41.89
CA LEU A 127 -1.61 -16.72 40.90
C LEU A 127 -2.39 -16.48 39.60
N ILE A 128 -1.70 -16.43 38.46
CA ILE A 128 -2.34 -16.31 37.14
C ILE A 128 -2.06 -17.59 36.34
N LEU A 129 -3.16 -18.21 35.90
CA LEU A 129 -3.19 -19.38 35.04
C LEU A 129 -3.73 -18.91 33.68
N PRO A 130 -2.86 -18.59 32.70
CA PRO A 130 -3.22 -18.00 31.41
C PRO A 130 -3.92 -18.99 30.47
N LYS A 131 -4.04 -20.26 30.87
CA LYS A 131 -4.88 -21.29 30.26
C LYS A 131 -5.17 -22.38 31.30
N ILE A 132 -6.10 -23.27 30.97
CA ILE A 132 -6.34 -24.49 31.76
C ILE A 132 -5.48 -25.66 31.28
N TYR A 133 -5.20 -26.58 32.19
CA TYR A 133 -4.54 -27.86 31.94
C TYR A 133 -5.14 -28.98 32.80
N THR A 134 -4.87 -30.24 32.44
CA THR A 134 -5.56 -31.44 32.95
C THR A 134 -5.05 -31.94 34.30
N ASP A 135 -4.03 -31.30 34.88
CA ASP A 135 -3.53 -31.65 36.21
C ASP A 135 -4.61 -31.45 37.29
N THR A 136 -5.05 -32.57 37.88
CA THR A 136 -6.16 -32.59 38.83
C THR A 136 -5.82 -31.89 40.15
N ARG A 137 -4.54 -31.69 40.46
CA ARG A 137 -4.09 -30.94 41.65
C ARG A 137 -4.53 -29.47 41.58
N PHE A 138 -4.80 -28.96 40.37
CA PHE A 138 -5.20 -27.57 40.15
C PHE A 138 -6.71 -27.32 40.19
N LYS A 139 -7.55 -28.35 40.35
CA LYS A 139 -9.01 -28.18 40.44
C LYS A 139 -9.43 -27.18 41.52
N TYR A 140 -8.79 -27.24 42.70
CA TYR A 140 -9.04 -26.30 43.79
C TYR A 140 -8.65 -24.87 43.41
N PHE A 141 -7.51 -24.68 42.72
CA PHE A 141 -7.06 -23.37 42.25
C PHE A 141 -8.03 -22.76 41.24
N TYR A 142 -8.53 -23.55 40.29
CA TYR A 142 -9.54 -23.13 39.32
C TYR A 142 -10.90 -22.76 39.95
N GLY A 143 -11.17 -23.17 41.19
CA GLY A 143 -12.47 -22.99 41.84
C GLY A 143 -13.51 -23.97 41.31
N LEU A 144 -13.09 -25.18 40.95
CA LEU A 144 -14.02 -26.25 40.59
C LEU A 144 -14.67 -26.85 41.84
N LYS A 145 -15.89 -27.36 41.68
CA LYS A 145 -16.59 -28.14 42.71
C LYS A 145 -15.83 -29.42 43.00
N LYS A 146 -15.92 -29.89 44.25
CA LYS A 146 -15.48 -31.23 44.65
C LYS A 146 -16.11 -32.28 43.72
N ALA A 147 -15.34 -33.28 43.32
CA ALA A 147 -15.69 -34.30 42.33
C ALA A 147 -16.02 -33.78 40.92
N ALA A 148 -15.58 -32.57 40.54
CA ALA A 148 -15.72 -32.11 39.16
C ALA A 148 -14.92 -32.99 38.19
N GLU A 149 -15.54 -33.34 37.06
CA GLU A 149 -14.99 -34.23 36.03
C GLU A 149 -13.96 -33.55 35.10
N MET A 150 -13.81 -32.22 35.19
CA MET A 150 -13.01 -31.41 34.26
C MET A 150 -13.46 -31.54 32.79
N SER A 151 -14.77 -31.73 32.57
CA SER A 151 -15.34 -31.83 31.23
C SER A 151 -15.26 -30.50 30.46
N ILE A 152 -14.96 -30.58 29.16
CA ILE A 152 -14.73 -29.41 28.30
C ILE A 152 -16.04 -28.95 27.63
N ASP A 153 -16.20 -27.63 27.46
CA ASP A 153 -17.21 -27.02 26.59
C ASP A 153 -16.60 -26.70 25.22
N SER A 154 -17.08 -27.35 24.17
CA SER A 154 -16.61 -27.12 22.79
C SER A 154 -17.35 -25.99 22.05
N SER A 155 -18.36 -25.40 22.69
CA SER A 155 -19.27 -24.44 22.08
C SER A 155 -18.97 -22.98 22.43
N ALA A 156 -18.33 -22.71 23.58
CA ALA A 156 -18.07 -21.36 24.07
C ALA A 156 -17.11 -20.58 23.15
N ILE A 157 -17.53 -19.39 22.69
CA ILE A 157 -16.74 -18.53 21.78
C ILE A 157 -16.60 -17.10 22.28
N GLY A 158 -15.43 -16.53 22.01
CA GLY A 158 -15.06 -15.13 22.23
C GLY A 158 -15.27 -14.59 23.64
N TYR A 159 -15.01 -13.31 23.82
CA TYR A 159 -15.05 -12.63 25.11
C TYR A 159 -16.18 -11.61 25.13
N LEU A 160 -17.01 -11.66 26.17
CA LEU A 160 -17.92 -10.59 26.56
C LEU A 160 -17.45 -10.05 27.91
N PHE A 161 -16.99 -8.81 27.93
CA PHE A 161 -16.48 -8.21 29.15
C PHE A 161 -17.62 -7.81 30.10
N THR A 162 -17.75 -8.50 31.22
CA THR A 162 -18.76 -8.22 32.25
C THR A 162 -18.32 -7.10 33.20
N THR A 163 -17.03 -6.78 33.20
CA THR A 163 -16.38 -5.73 33.98
C THR A 163 -15.57 -4.80 33.06
N ASN A 164 -15.08 -3.67 33.58
CA ASN A 164 -14.09 -2.84 32.86
C ASN A 164 -12.71 -3.49 32.96
N LEU A 165 -12.58 -4.71 32.41
CA LEU A 165 -11.33 -5.45 32.35
C LEU A 165 -10.26 -4.67 31.60
N LEU A 166 -10.66 -3.88 30.61
CA LEU A 166 -9.91 -2.76 30.09
C LEU A 166 -10.72 -1.47 30.37
N PRO A 167 -10.12 -0.28 30.36
CA PRO A 167 -10.88 0.94 30.58
C PRO A 167 -12.03 1.07 29.57
N ASN A 168 -13.24 1.37 30.06
CA ASN A 168 -14.49 1.42 29.28
C ASN A 168 -14.85 0.14 28.49
N SER A 169 -14.34 -1.03 28.88
CA SER A 169 -14.56 -2.26 28.09
C SER A 169 -15.84 -3.01 28.44
N ARG A 170 -16.53 -2.66 29.53
CA ARG A 170 -17.74 -3.38 29.96
C ARG A 170 -18.79 -3.38 28.85
N GLY A 171 -19.23 -4.57 28.46
CA GLY A 171 -20.22 -4.79 27.40
C GLY A 171 -19.63 -4.95 26.00
N LEU A 172 -18.33 -4.68 25.79
CA LEU A 172 -17.68 -4.92 24.51
C LEU A 172 -17.47 -6.41 24.26
N LYS A 173 -17.57 -6.80 22.99
CA LYS A 173 -17.20 -8.13 22.49
C LYS A 173 -15.76 -8.13 21.96
N TYR A 174 -15.06 -9.24 22.14
CA TYR A 174 -13.71 -9.40 21.64
C TYR A 174 -13.45 -10.81 21.14
N ASP A 175 -12.72 -10.91 20.02
CA ASP A 175 -12.28 -12.18 19.41
C ASP A 175 -13.42 -13.20 19.24
N GLU A 176 -14.40 -12.84 18.40
CA GLU A 176 -15.59 -13.67 18.17
C GLU A 176 -15.27 -15.02 17.48
N THR A 177 -14.01 -15.23 17.08
CA THR A 177 -13.51 -16.42 16.40
C THR A 177 -12.91 -17.46 17.34
N THR A 178 -12.32 -17.04 18.47
CA THR A 178 -11.70 -17.96 19.43
C THR A 178 -12.72 -18.91 20.05
N ARG A 179 -12.40 -20.20 20.06
CA ARG A 179 -13.14 -21.25 20.78
C ARG A 179 -12.37 -21.59 22.04
N HIS A 180 -13.00 -21.37 23.19
CA HIS A 180 -12.25 -21.45 24.45
C HIS A 180 -11.78 -22.86 24.78
N LEU A 181 -12.62 -23.89 24.55
CA LEU A 181 -12.32 -25.29 24.91
C LEU A 181 -11.95 -25.50 26.39
N GLY A 182 -12.37 -24.59 27.27
CA GLY A 182 -12.21 -24.70 28.72
C GLY A 182 -13.30 -25.53 29.40
N PHE A 183 -13.25 -25.62 30.73
CA PHE A 183 -14.20 -26.40 31.53
C PHE A 183 -15.63 -25.85 31.46
N LYS A 184 -16.62 -26.75 31.48
CA LYS A 184 -18.05 -26.38 31.48
C LYS A 184 -18.42 -25.55 32.71
N ALA A 185 -19.29 -24.56 32.50
CA ALA A 185 -19.77 -23.62 33.52
C ALA A 185 -20.32 -24.28 34.80
N ASN A 186 -21.04 -25.39 34.67
CA ASN A 186 -21.68 -26.06 35.81
C ASN A 186 -20.71 -26.74 36.79
N GLN A 187 -19.43 -26.87 36.42
CA GLN A 187 -18.40 -27.48 37.24
C GLN A 187 -17.71 -26.50 38.20
N PHE A 188 -17.85 -25.20 37.96
CA PHE A 188 -17.30 -24.18 38.85
C PHE A 188 -18.18 -23.99 40.08
N ASP A 189 -17.56 -23.69 41.22
CA ASP A 189 -18.23 -23.31 42.45
C ASP A 189 -18.94 -21.95 42.31
N GLU A 190 -20.05 -21.74 43.00
CA GLU A 190 -20.81 -20.48 42.89
C GLU A 190 -20.05 -19.26 43.46
N SER A 191 -18.99 -19.50 44.25
CA SER A 191 -18.13 -18.46 44.81
C SER A 191 -17.13 -17.85 43.83
N ILE A 192 -16.90 -18.46 42.65
CA ILE A 192 -16.03 -17.86 41.64
C ILE A 192 -16.60 -16.54 41.14
N ARG A 193 -15.72 -15.62 40.76
CA ARG A 193 -16.11 -14.34 40.18
C ARG A 193 -15.75 -14.28 38.71
N MET A 194 -16.74 -14.05 37.86
CA MET A 194 -16.53 -13.87 36.42
C MET A 194 -16.08 -12.44 36.11
N LEU A 195 -14.95 -12.30 35.42
CA LEU A 195 -14.40 -11.04 34.91
C LEU A 195 -14.74 -10.83 33.42
N ALA A 196 -14.88 -11.93 32.69
CA ALA A 196 -15.38 -12.01 31.32
C ALA A 196 -16.12 -13.34 31.10
N THR A 197 -17.08 -13.35 30.18
CA THR A 197 -17.87 -14.54 29.82
C THR A 197 -17.78 -14.83 28.33
N ALA A 198 -18.27 -15.98 27.87
CA ALA A 198 -18.36 -16.23 26.43
C ALA A 198 -19.47 -15.38 25.80
N ILE A 199 -19.29 -14.98 24.53
CA ILE A 199 -20.27 -14.16 23.80
C ILE A 199 -21.60 -14.92 23.64
N ASN A 200 -21.51 -16.20 23.29
CA ASN A 200 -22.67 -17.06 23.06
C ASN A 200 -23.20 -17.76 24.32
N ASN A 201 -22.47 -17.69 25.44
CA ASN A 201 -22.89 -18.27 26.71
C ASN A 201 -22.39 -17.43 27.89
N GLN A 202 -23.25 -16.55 28.41
CA GLN A 202 -22.90 -15.68 29.54
C GLN A 202 -22.71 -16.42 30.88
N LYS A 203 -23.05 -17.71 30.96
CA LYS A 203 -22.73 -18.54 32.14
C LYS A 203 -21.33 -19.13 32.07
N TYR A 204 -20.70 -19.15 30.90
CA TYR A 204 -19.37 -19.70 30.71
C TYR A 204 -18.32 -18.68 31.18
N PRO A 205 -17.52 -18.99 32.23
CA PRO A 205 -16.58 -18.05 32.81
C PRO A 205 -15.27 -18.07 32.02
N VAL A 206 -15.10 -17.19 31.02
CA VAL A 206 -13.87 -17.15 30.20
C VAL A 206 -12.66 -16.70 31.02
N LEU A 207 -12.84 -15.64 31.81
CA LEU A 207 -11.83 -15.15 32.75
C LEU A 207 -12.46 -15.07 34.12
N LEU A 208 -11.86 -15.73 35.11
CA LEU A 208 -12.42 -15.85 36.45
C LEU A 208 -11.41 -15.58 37.55
N GLU A 209 -11.89 -15.08 38.68
CA GLU A 209 -11.18 -14.92 39.94
C GLU A 209 -11.75 -15.92 40.96
N ASN A 210 -10.89 -16.80 41.48
CA ASN A 210 -11.17 -17.65 42.63
C ASN A 210 -10.40 -17.13 43.86
N ARG A 211 -11.06 -16.98 45.01
CA ARG A 211 -10.42 -16.46 46.23
C ARG A 211 -9.98 -17.61 47.13
N ILE A 212 -8.71 -17.61 47.50
CA ILE A 212 -8.10 -18.64 48.34
C ILE A 212 -7.30 -17.93 49.43
N GLY A 213 -7.63 -18.20 50.70
CA GLY A 213 -7.08 -17.48 51.85
C GLY A 213 -7.25 -15.97 51.70
N ARG A 214 -6.14 -15.22 51.73
CA ARG A 214 -6.13 -13.75 51.54
C ARG A 214 -5.89 -13.34 50.08
N GLY A 215 -5.50 -14.26 49.22
CA GLY A 215 -5.12 -13.99 47.85
C GLY A 215 -6.18 -14.43 46.86
N LYS A 216 -5.75 -14.64 45.62
CA LYS A 216 -6.63 -15.03 44.52
C LYS A 216 -5.89 -15.80 43.43
N VAL A 217 -6.65 -16.58 42.68
CA VAL A 217 -6.22 -17.22 41.44
C VAL A 217 -7.04 -16.62 40.29
N ILE A 218 -6.36 -16.11 39.28
CA ILE A 218 -6.98 -15.64 38.03
C ILE A 218 -6.78 -16.72 36.98
N THR A 219 -7.87 -17.28 36.47
CA THR A 219 -7.84 -18.38 35.49
C THR A 219 -8.47 -17.92 34.18
N PHE A 220 -7.75 -18.14 33.10
CA PHE A 220 -8.28 -18.09 31.74
C PHE A 220 -8.82 -19.48 31.44
N ASN A 221 -10.13 -19.64 31.44
CA ASN A 221 -10.82 -20.90 31.18
C ASN A 221 -10.81 -21.19 29.67
N THR A 222 -9.62 -21.34 29.11
CA THR A 222 -9.39 -21.61 27.71
C THR A 222 -8.14 -22.48 27.54
N THR A 223 -8.04 -23.17 26.41
CA THR A 223 -6.79 -23.80 25.96
C THR A 223 -6.01 -22.95 24.96
N ASP A 224 -6.60 -21.86 24.45
CA ASP A 224 -5.96 -21.00 23.47
C ASP A 224 -4.75 -20.28 24.10
N PRO A 225 -3.62 -20.19 23.38
CA PRO A 225 -2.45 -19.48 23.87
C PRO A 225 -2.68 -17.96 23.87
N ILE A 226 -2.00 -17.26 24.77
CA ILE A 226 -1.94 -15.80 24.76
C ILE A 226 -1.12 -15.33 23.56
N GLU A 227 -1.69 -14.45 22.75
CA GLU A 227 -1.00 -13.81 21.64
C GLU A 227 -0.75 -12.31 21.89
N LYS A 228 -0.13 -11.63 20.91
CA LYS A 228 0.17 -10.19 20.97
C LYS A 228 -1.09 -9.33 21.18
N LYS A 229 -2.21 -9.72 20.57
CA LYS A 229 -3.51 -9.03 20.69
C LYS A 229 -4.08 -9.11 22.12
N ASP A 230 -3.79 -10.17 22.86
CA ASP A 230 -4.35 -10.45 24.19
C ASP A 230 -3.55 -9.81 25.34
N ARG A 231 -2.41 -9.18 25.05
CA ARG A 231 -1.49 -8.60 26.04
C ARG A 231 -2.15 -7.66 27.05
N GLY A 232 -3.15 -6.86 26.66
CA GLY A 232 -3.86 -5.98 27.60
C GLY A 232 -4.74 -6.75 28.58
N VAL A 233 -5.35 -7.86 28.14
CA VAL A 233 -6.13 -8.75 29.02
C VAL A 233 -5.20 -9.46 30.02
N LEU A 234 -4.05 -9.93 29.55
CA LEU A 234 -2.99 -10.47 30.42
C LEU A 234 -2.53 -9.40 31.42
N PHE A 235 -2.23 -8.18 30.96
CA PHE A 235 -1.72 -7.13 31.83
C PHE A 235 -2.75 -6.67 32.87
N SER A 236 -4.02 -6.55 32.49
CA SER A 236 -5.10 -6.28 33.43
C SER A 236 -5.18 -7.35 34.54
N SER A 237 -4.92 -8.62 34.20
CA SER A 237 -4.85 -9.71 35.17
C SER A 237 -3.65 -9.56 36.12
N LEU A 238 -2.50 -9.10 35.63
CA LEU A 238 -1.33 -8.77 36.48
C LEU A 238 -1.66 -7.64 37.47
N LEU A 239 -2.36 -6.59 37.02
CA LEU A 239 -2.74 -5.46 37.87
C LEU A 239 -3.64 -5.85 39.05
N LEU A 240 -4.40 -6.95 38.97
CA LEU A 240 -5.18 -7.46 40.11
C LEU A 240 -4.33 -7.89 41.32
N GLY A 241 -3.04 -8.19 41.10
CA GLY A 241 -2.05 -8.44 42.15
C GLY A 241 -1.06 -7.29 42.39
N LEU A 242 -0.97 -6.33 41.47
CA LEU A 242 -0.06 -5.18 41.52
C LEU A 242 -0.76 -3.88 41.91
N GLU A 243 -1.81 -3.97 42.72
CA GLU A 243 -2.49 -2.80 43.28
C GLU A 243 -1.51 -1.86 43.99
N GLY A 244 -1.60 -0.56 43.68
CA GLY A 244 -0.75 0.49 44.25
C GLY A 244 0.67 0.56 43.70
N ILE A 245 1.05 -0.32 42.76
CA ILE A 245 2.33 -0.25 42.07
C ILE A 245 2.22 0.72 40.89
N PRO A 246 2.99 1.83 40.88
CA PRO A 246 3.02 2.73 39.75
C PRO A 246 3.87 2.16 38.61
N TYR A 247 3.50 2.46 37.37
CA TYR A 247 4.31 2.18 36.19
C TYR A 247 4.28 3.37 35.21
N PRO A 248 5.41 3.71 34.57
CA PRO A 248 5.50 4.84 33.66
C PRO A 248 4.82 4.52 32.32
N ILE A 249 4.24 5.54 31.69
CA ILE A 249 3.62 5.45 30.36
C ILE A 249 4.08 6.61 29.47
N ALA A 250 4.03 6.43 28.15
CA ALA A 250 4.33 7.50 27.19
C ALA A 250 3.23 8.56 27.15
N ASN A 251 1.97 8.16 27.38
CA ASN A 251 0.79 9.04 27.45
C ASN A 251 0.58 9.92 26.20
N VAL A 252 0.78 9.34 25.02
CA VAL A 252 0.66 9.99 23.70
C VAL A 252 -0.42 9.34 22.85
N SER A 253 -1.09 10.12 22.02
CA SER A 253 -2.01 9.63 21.01
C SER A 253 -1.72 10.31 19.68
N THR A 254 -1.90 9.62 18.56
CA THR A 254 -1.63 10.15 17.22
C THR A 254 -2.74 9.77 16.28
N ILE A 255 -3.27 10.75 15.55
CA ILE A 255 -4.24 10.53 14.49
C ILE A 255 -3.55 10.75 13.15
N PHE A 256 -3.51 9.72 12.33
CA PHE A 256 -2.99 9.74 10.98
C PHE A 256 -4.11 10.13 10.01
N LEU A 257 -3.79 11.04 9.08
CA LEU A 257 -4.62 11.33 7.92
C LEU A 257 -3.98 10.60 6.73
N ASP A 258 -4.45 9.39 6.48
CA ASP A 258 -3.93 8.53 5.43
C ASP A 258 -4.37 9.03 4.06
N ASP A 259 -3.43 8.94 3.10
CA ASP A 259 -3.61 9.40 1.72
C ASP A 259 -4.13 10.84 1.67
N PHE A 260 -3.50 11.74 2.42
CA PHE A 260 -3.85 13.15 2.48
C PHE A 260 -2.59 13.98 2.78
N PRO A 261 -2.25 15.00 1.96
CA PRO A 261 -2.83 15.28 0.64
C PRO A 261 -2.45 14.19 -0.37
N SER A 262 -3.39 13.84 -1.24
CA SER A 262 -3.18 12.97 -2.40
C SER A 262 -4.05 13.44 -3.57
N PRO A 263 -3.74 13.05 -4.82
CA PRO A 263 -4.64 13.31 -5.93
C PRO A 263 -6.00 12.61 -5.74
N TYR A 264 -7.08 13.33 -5.99
CA TYR A 264 -8.46 12.83 -5.95
C TYR A 264 -9.15 13.07 -7.29
N SER A 265 -10.16 12.26 -7.60
CA SER A 265 -10.91 12.38 -8.85
C SER A 265 -12.00 13.45 -8.74
N ASP A 266 -12.10 14.33 -9.75
CA ASP A 266 -13.21 15.28 -9.90
C ASP A 266 -14.34 14.74 -10.81
N GLU A 267 -14.16 13.55 -11.37
CA GLU A 267 -15.08 12.97 -12.37
C GLU A 267 -16.31 12.29 -11.75
N LYS A 268 -16.21 11.90 -10.48
CA LYS A 268 -17.26 11.19 -9.74
C LYS A 268 -17.92 12.13 -8.74
N VAL A 269 -19.23 12.29 -8.86
CA VAL A 269 -20.06 13.08 -7.95
C VAL A 269 -20.88 12.13 -7.07
N GLU A 270 -20.89 12.35 -5.76
CA GLU A 270 -21.73 11.62 -4.81
C GLU A 270 -22.54 12.58 -3.93
N ILE A 271 -23.67 12.07 -3.43
CA ILE A 271 -24.53 12.81 -2.51
C ILE A 271 -24.09 12.50 -1.08
N ILE A 272 -23.55 13.51 -0.39
CA ILE A 272 -23.16 13.46 1.01
C ILE A 272 -23.94 14.55 1.76
N ASP A 273 -24.64 14.19 2.83
CA ASP A 273 -25.48 15.10 3.61
C ASP A 273 -26.48 15.91 2.73
N ASN A 274 -27.10 15.22 1.77
CA ASN A 274 -28.07 15.77 0.80
C ASN A 274 -27.51 16.84 -0.16
N LYS A 275 -26.19 16.87 -0.38
CA LYS A 275 -25.53 17.74 -1.36
C LYS A 275 -24.60 16.93 -2.25
N GLU A 276 -24.52 17.32 -3.52
CA GLU A 276 -23.60 16.74 -4.49
C GLU A 276 -22.20 17.32 -4.31
N TYR A 277 -21.20 16.43 -4.27
CA TYR A 277 -19.80 16.79 -4.22
C TYR A 277 -19.00 15.88 -5.15
N SER A 278 -18.01 16.43 -5.87
CA SER A 278 -16.91 15.61 -6.34
C SER A 278 -16.02 15.19 -5.16
N GLN A 279 -15.13 14.21 -5.35
CA GLN A 279 -14.23 13.81 -4.27
C GLN A 279 -13.32 14.96 -3.86
N LEU A 280 -12.72 15.66 -4.84
CA LEU A 280 -11.84 16.78 -4.56
C LEU A 280 -12.59 17.92 -3.83
N ASP A 281 -13.80 18.26 -4.29
CA ASP A 281 -14.64 19.28 -3.66
C ASP A 281 -15.04 18.90 -2.23
N PHE A 282 -15.38 17.64 -1.99
CA PHE A 282 -15.68 17.16 -0.65
C PHE A 282 -14.45 17.25 0.25
N VAL A 283 -13.28 16.77 -0.21
CA VAL A 283 -12.08 16.75 0.61
C VAL A 283 -11.63 18.17 0.97
N HIS A 284 -11.54 19.03 -0.04
CA HIS A 284 -11.12 20.43 0.12
C HIS A 284 -12.17 21.27 0.87
N GLY A 285 -13.46 21.15 0.50
CA GLY A 285 -14.53 22.03 0.97
C GLY A 285 -15.26 21.57 2.23
N VAL A 286 -15.17 20.29 2.60
CA VAL A 286 -15.91 19.72 3.74
C VAL A 286 -14.99 18.97 4.70
N TRP A 287 -14.34 17.90 4.23
CA TRP A 287 -13.57 16.99 5.08
C TRP A 287 -12.43 17.71 5.79
N TRP A 288 -11.55 18.40 5.06
CA TRP A 288 -10.41 19.07 5.66
C TRP A 288 -10.82 20.18 6.65
N PRO A 289 -11.74 21.11 6.30
CA PRO A 289 -12.27 22.08 7.25
C PRO A 289 -12.86 21.45 8.53
N ASP A 290 -13.50 20.30 8.44
CA ASP A 290 -14.04 19.60 9.61
C ASP A 290 -12.96 18.93 10.44
N MET A 291 -11.96 18.32 9.81
CA MET A 291 -10.80 17.77 10.50
C MET A 291 -9.99 18.86 11.22
N LYS A 292 -9.86 20.06 10.63
CA LYS A 292 -9.25 21.23 11.30
C LYS A 292 -10.02 21.65 12.55
N LYS A 293 -11.33 21.84 12.44
CA LYS A 293 -12.19 22.16 13.61
C LYS A 293 -12.09 21.10 14.70
N LEU A 294 -12.04 19.83 14.31
CA LEU A 294 -11.86 18.73 15.23
C LEU A 294 -10.49 18.83 15.94
N ALA A 295 -9.42 19.12 15.19
CA ALA A 295 -8.11 19.36 15.77
C ALA A 295 -8.09 20.52 16.75
N ASP A 296 -8.70 21.66 16.42
CA ASP A 296 -8.78 22.81 17.33
C ASP A 296 -9.55 22.46 18.60
N SER A 297 -10.68 21.76 18.47
CA SER A 297 -11.56 21.43 19.59
C SER A 297 -10.95 20.44 20.59
N LEU A 298 -10.09 19.53 20.12
CA LEU A 298 -9.48 18.46 20.93
C LEU A 298 -7.96 18.59 21.08
N GLN A 299 -7.37 19.66 20.54
CA GLN A 299 -5.93 19.93 20.50
C GLN A 299 -5.15 18.78 19.84
N ILE A 300 -5.56 18.40 18.63
CA ILE A 300 -4.94 17.31 17.86
C ILE A 300 -3.91 17.87 16.89
N GLN A 301 -2.70 17.33 16.93
CA GLN A 301 -1.73 17.48 15.85
C GLN A 301 -1.75 16.20 14.98
N TYR A 302 -2.20 16.33 13.74
CA TYR A 302 -2.25 15.21 12.80
C TYR A 302 -0.89 14.90 12.17
N THR A 303 -0.72 13.65 11.72
CA THR A 303 0.31 13.28 10.75
C THR A 303 -0.37 12.89 9.44
N ALA A 304 -0.28 13.76 8.44
CA ALA A 304 -0.89 13.62 7.12
C ALA A 304 0.08 12.96 6.15
N SER A 305 -0.31 11.84 5.54
CA SER A 305 0.58 11.03 4.71
C SER A 305 0.46 11.41 3.23
N VAL A 306 1.49 12.07 2.70
CA VAL A 306 1.53 12.55 1.32
C VAL A 306 1.77 11.39 0.34
N THR A 307 0.93 11.33 -0.70
CA THR A 307 1.11 10.48 -1.88
C THR A 307 1.00 11.32 -3.14
N PHE A 308 1.94 11.18 -4.08
CA PHE A 308 2.06 12.10 -5.22
C PHE A 308 1.24 11.70 -6.46
N ASP A 309 0.96 10.41 -6.62
CA ASP A 309 0.27 9.84 -7.78
C ASP A 309 -0.66 8.71 -7.32
N ASP A 310 -1.92 8.74 -7.72
CA ASP A 310 -2.89 7.69 -7.36
C ASP A 310 -2.81 6.48 -8.32
N ARG A 311 -2.15 6.65 -9.48
CA ARG A 311 -1.97 5.57 -10.46
C ARG A 311 -0.93 4.56 -9.96
N GLN A 312 -1.17 3.28 -10.27
CA GLN A 312 -0.28 2.17 -9.92
C GLN A 312 0.95 2.06 -10.84
N ILE A 313 1.60 3.18 -11.15
CA ILE A 313 2.79 3.25 -12.02
C ILE A 313 4.02 2.73 -11.26
N THR A 314 4.56 1.59 -11.68
CA THR A 314 5.77 1.01 -11.08
C THR A 314 6.99 1.07 -12.01
N THR A 315 6.85 1.63 -13.20
CA THR A 315 7.92 1.79 -14.20
C THR A 315 8.09 3.26 -14.58
N PRO A 316 9.33 3.74 -14.81
CA PRO A 316 9.57 5.11 -15.25
C PRO A 316 9.04 5.38 -16.68
N PRO A 317 8.80 6.65 -17.05
CA PRO A 317 9.01 7.86 -16.25
C PRO A 317 7.93 8.09 -15.17
N TYR A 318 8.34 8.66 -14.04
CA TYR A 318 7.46 9.05 -12.93
C TYR A 318 7.14 10.54 -13.05
N LEU A 319 5.86 10.89 -13.23
CA LEU A 319 5.36 12.22 -13.56
C LEU A 319 4.28 12.67 -12.57
N PHE A 320 4.13 13.99 -12.38
CA PHE A 320 3.24 14.57 -11.36
C PHE A 320 1.94 15.16 -11.92
N GLU A 321 1.48 14.65 -13.07
CA GLU A 321 0.31 15.19 -13.80
C GLU A 321 -0.95 15.28 -12.93
N GLN A 322 -1.22 14.26 -12.09
CA GLN A 322 -2.39 14.29 -11.21
C GLN A 322 -2.22 15.29 -10.06
N TRP A 323 -1.00 15.48 -9.58
CA TRP A 323 -0.69 16.45 -8.53
C TRP A 323 -0.83 17.89 -9.02
N ASP A 324 -0.37 18.16 -10.23
CA ASP A 324 -0.32 19.51 -10.81
C ASP A 324 -1.61 19.89 -11.57
N ARG A 325 -2.59 18.99 -11.64
CA ARG A 325 -3.81 19.11 -12.47
C ARG A 325 -4.71 20.27 -12.06
N TYR A 326 -5.06 20.34 -10.78
CA TYR A 326 -6.04 21.29 -10.27
C TYR A 326 -5.34 22.46 -9.61
N LYS A 327 -5.65 23.68 -10.05
CA LYS A 327 -5.00 24.90 -9.55
C LYS A 327 -6.00 25.85 -8.92
N ILE A 328 -5.54 26.58 -7.90
CA ILE A 328 -6.24 27.70 -7.29
C ILE A 328 -5.51 29.00 -7.62
N ASN A 329 -6.27 30.08 -7.77
CA ASN A 329 -5.72 31.41 -8.05
C ASN A 329 -5.65 32.20 -6.74
N LYS A 330 -4.44 32.58 -6.33
CA LYS A 330 -4.22 33.39 -5.13
C LYS A 330 -3.33 34.58 -5.51
N ASN A 331 -3.89 35.79 -5.40
CA ASN A 331 -3.16 37.07 -5.54
C ASN A 331 -2.05 37.05 -6.61
N THR A 332 -2.43 36.96 -7.89
CA THR A 332 -1.56 36.96 -9.09
C THR A 332 -0.72 35.71 -9.41
N GLU A 333 -0.72 34.68 -8.56
CA GLU A 333 -0.05 33.39 -8.84
C GLU A 333 -1.04 32.20 -8.81
N SER A 334 -0.76 31.18 -9.64
CA SER A 334 -1.57 29.96 -9.77
C SER A 334 -0.80 28.78 -9.15
N GLU A 335 -1.30 28.23 -8.04
CA GLU A 335 -0.71 27.10 -7.30
C GLU A 335 -1.59 25.85 -7.41
N SER A 336 -1.01 24.65 -7.29
CA SER A 336 -1.82 23.41 -7.22
C SER A 336 -2.65 23.39 -5.94
N VAL A 337 -3.88 22.86 -5.99
CA VAL A 337 -4.72 22.58 -4.80
C VAL A 337 -3.96 21.70 -3.80
N LEU A 338 -3.16 20.74 -4.26
CA LEU A 338 -2.42 19.83 -3.38
C LEU A 338 -1.20 20.50 -2.75
N ASP A 339 -0.56 21.43 -3.45
CA ASP A 339 0.49 22.27 -2.87
C ASP A 339 -0.11 23.16 -1.77
N TRP A 340 -1.23 23.81 -2.06
CA TRP A 340 -1.97 24.61 -1.08
C TRP A 340 -2.38 23.80 0.14
N LEU A 341 -2.96 22.60 -0.04
CA LEU A 341 -3.33 21.71 1.06
C LEU A 341 -2.11 21.36 1.91
N SER A 342 -0.98 21.05 1.26
CA SER A 342 0.27 20.72 1.96
C SER A 342 0.76 21.90 2.82
N HIS A 343 0.70 23.12 2.29
CA HIS A 343 1.05 24.33 3.02
C HIS A 343 0.07 24.64 4.15
N ASP A 344 -1.23 24.45 3.94
CA ASP A 344 -2.27 24.66 4.95
C ASP A 344 -2.12 23.66 6.11
N ILE A 345 -1.89 22.38 5.82
CA ILE A 345 -1.58 21.36 6.85
C ILE A 345 -0.37 21.77 7.70
N SER A 346 0.69 22.25 7.05
CA SER A 346 1.92 22.64 7.73
C SER A 346 1.75 23.93 8.54
N SER A 347 0.99 24.91 8.03
CA SER A 347 0.78 26.21 8.69
C SER A 347 -0.11 26.09 9.94
N GLU A 348 -1.04 25.14 9.95
CA GLU A 348 -1.89 24.77 11.10
C GLU A 348 -1.13 23.92 12.14
N GLY A 349 0.16 23.65 11.92
CA GLY A 349 1.03 22.96 12.89
C GLY A 349 0.90 21.43 12.89
N HIS A 350 0.38 20.84 11.81
CA HIS A 350 0.36 19.39 11.59
C HIS A 350 1.62 18.90 10.85
N GLU A 351 1.87 17.60 10.87
CA GLU A 351 3.02 16.98 10.20
C GLU A 351 2.63 16.45 8.82
N LEU A 352 3.50 16.69 7.82
CA LEU A 352 3.50 15.94 6.57
C LEU A 352 4.45 14.74 6.68
N GLY A 353 3.90 13.54 6.68
CA GLY A 353 4.61 12.26 6.54
C GLY A 353 4.68 11.82 5.09
N PHE A 354 5.59 10.90 4.76
CA PHE A 354 5.75 10.37 3.42
C PHE A 354 5.11 8.98 3.31
N LYS A 355 4.21 8.79 2.33
CA LYS A 355 3.59 7.49 2.08
C LYS A 355 4.24 6.75 0.91
N GLY A 356 4.56 7.45 -0.16
CA GLY A 356 5.16 6.88 -1.36
C GLY A 356 5.06 7.83 -2.54
N TYR A 357 5.68 7.44 -3.65
CA TYR A 357 5.35 8.07 -4.94
C TYR A 357 3.88 7.82 -5.30
N ASN A 358 3.43 6.58 -5.13
CA ASN A 358 2.04 6.15 -5.31
C ASN A 358 1.59 5.15 -4.23
N HIS A 359 0.35 4.66 -4.34
CA HIS A 359 -0.22 3.69 -3.40
C HIS A 359 0.27 2.25 -3.57
N VAL A 360 1.31 2.00 -4.38
CA VAL A 360 1.81 0.63 -4.62
C VAL A 360 2.82 0.23 -3.52
N PRO A 361 2.56 -0.83 -2.74
CA PRO A 361 3.49 -1.30 -1.71
C PRO A 361 4.87 -1.60 -2.30
N LEU A 362 5.94 -1.17 -1.62
CA LEU A 362 7.33 -1.40 -2.03
C LEU A 362 7.72 -2.87 -1.77
N GLN A 363 7.30 -3.74 -2.68
CA GLN A 363 7.54 -5.18 -2.67
C GLN A 363 7.92 -5.63 -4.08
N LEU A 364 8.84 -6.60 -4.20
CA LEU A 364 9.34 -7.07 -5.50
C LEU A 364 8.25 -7.69 -6.39
N LYS A 365 7.17 -8.24 -5.80
CA LYS A 365 6.01 -8.70 -6.56
C LYS A 365 5.25 -7.58 -7.28
N ASN A 366 5.38 -6.33 -6.83
CA ASN A 366 4.73 -5.17 -7.43
C ASN A 366 5.72 -4.37 -8.30
N TRP A 367 6.96 -4.25 -7.85
CA TRP A 367 8.02 -3.50 -8.52
C TRP A 367 9.04 -4.47 -9.12
N LYS A 368 9.04 -4.59 -10.46
CA LYS A 368 9.87 -5.56 -11.19
C LYS A 368 11.37 -5.47 -10.86
N HIS A 369 11.85 -4.28 -10.51
CA HIS A 369 13.26 -4.01 -10.17
C HIS A 369 13.36 -3.06 -8.98
N GLU A 370 14.34 -3.29 -8.09
CA GLU A 370 14.63 -2.40 -6.96
C GLU A 370 15.01 -0.98 -7.40
N GLU A 371 15.69 -0.86 -8.54
CA GLU A 371 16.05 0.43 -9.13
C GLU A 371 14.81 1.30 -9.41
N TYR A 372 13.66 0.68 -9.73
CA TYR A 372 12.42 1.41 -9.97
C TYR A 372 11.86 1.99 -8.68
N MET A 373 11.93 1.25 -7.57
CA MET A 373 11.61 1.79 -6.24
C MET A 373 12.50 2.98 -5.91
N SER A 374 13.83 2.83 -6.07
CA SER A 374 14.82 3.88 -5.84
C SER A 374 14.55 5.13 -6.68
N ARG A 375 14.31 4.96 -7.99
CA ARG A 375 13.98 6.06 -8.91
C ARG A 375 12.68 6.76 -8.51
N ALA A 376 11.62 6.03 -8.16
CA ALA A 376 10.35 6.61 -7.71
C ALA A 376 10.53 7.43 -6.42
N LEU A 377 11.24 6.90 -5.44
CA LEU A 377 11.55 7.59 -4.17
C LEU A 377 12.39 8.84 -4.38
N LYS A 378 13.43 8.78 -5.23
CA LYS A 378 14.25 9.95 -5.59
C LYS A 378 13.42 11.01 -6.31
N THR A 379 12.50 10.62 -7.19
CA THR A 379 11.61 11.55 -7.90
C THR A 379 10.64 12.22 -6.93
N ALA A 380 10.02 11.47 -6.03
CA ALA A 380 9.18 12.03 -4.97
C ALA A 380 9.95 12.99 -4.06
N LYS A 381 11.19 12.64 -3.65
CA LYS A 381 12.09 13.53 -2.88
C LYS A 381 12.36 14.84 -3.61
N ARG A 382 12.58 14.79 -4.94
CA ARG A 382 12.82 15.99 -5.76
C ARG A 382 11.59 16.88 -5.81
N LYS A 383 10.39 16.32 -6.01
CA LYS A 383 9.12 17.06 -5.99
C LYS A 383 8.91 17.75 -4.64
N TRP A 384 9.09 17.01 -3.54
CA TRP A 384 9.00 17.55 -2.18
C TRP A 384 9.90 18.77 -1.97
N ASN A 385 11.16 18.71 -2.42
CA ASN A 385 12.11 19.81 -2.29
C ASN A 385 11.80 20.98 -3.24
N LYS A 386 11.37 20.69 -4.47
CA LYS A 386 11.14 21.70 -5.51
C LYS A 386 9.92 22.57 -5.21
N ASP A 387 8.83 21.96 -4.77
CA ASP A 387 7.56 22.68 -4.55
C ASP A 387 7.45 23.22 -3.13
N THR A 388 8.54 23.17 -2.37
CA THR A 388 8.63 23.72 -1.01
C THR A 388 7.48 23.24 -0.12
N LEU A 389 7.19 21.93 -0.12
CA LEU A 389 6.21 21.30 0.79
C LEU A 389 6.64 21.37 2.27
N GLY A 390 7.62 22.23 2.60
CA GLY A 390 8.09 22.50 3.94
C GLY A 390 9.22 21.57 4.38
N ILE A 391 9.17 21.20 5.66
CA ILE A 391 10.19 20.40 6.32
C ILE A 391 10.18 18.99 5.70
N LYS A 392 11.37 18.44 5.44
CA LYS A 392 11.50 17.06 4.95
C LYS A 392 10.77 16.08 5.89
N PRO A 393 10.08 15.07 5.34
CA PRO A 393 9.31 14.13 6.14
C PRO A 393 10.27 13.30 7.01
N VAL A 394 9.94 13.14 8.29
CA VAL A 394 10.67 12.26 9.22
C VAL A 394 9.96 10.93 9.45
N THR A 395 8.73 10.82 8.98
CA THR A 395 7.86 9.65 9.17
C THR A 395 7.57 9.01 7.82
N TYR A 396 7.83 7.70 7.72
CA TYR A 396 7.45 6.87 6.58
C TYR A 396 6.25 5.99 6.92
N ILE A 397 5.23 6.02 6.06
CA ILE A 397 4.00 5.24 6.20
C ILE A 397 3.88 4.34 4.97
N PRO A 398 4.04 3.01 5.06
CA PRO A 398 4.03 2.17 3.88
C PRO A 398 2.62 2.13 3.22
N PRO A 399 2.51 2.17 1.88
CA PRO A 399 1.23 2.04 1.20
C PRO A 399 0.53 0.74 1.58
N SER A 400 -0.77 0.82 1.88
CA SER A 400 -1.58 -0.29 2.41
C SER A 400 -1.00 -0.99 3.66
N GLY A 401 -0.08 -0.35 4.39
CA GLY A 401 0.63 -0.94 5.52
C GLY A 401 1.65 -2.02 5.15
N LYS A 402 2.04 -2.11 3.86
CA LYS A 402 2.86 -3.21 3.34
C LYS A 402 4.18 -2.71 2.76
N VAL A 403 5.26 -3.37 3.15
CA VAL A 403 6.61 -3.14 2.62
C VAL A 403 7.47 -4.38 2.89
N SER A 404 8.32 -4.78 1.94
CA SER A 404 9.31 -5.83 2.20
C SER A 404 10.59 -5.23 2.79
N GLN A 405 11.45 -6.05 3.39
CA GLN A 405 12.76 -5.58 3.88
C GLN A 405 13.55 -4.85 2.78
N VAL A 406 13.55 -5.38 1.55
CA VAL A 406 14.17 -4.74 0.38
C VAL A 406 13.56 -3.36 0.10
N GLY A 407 12.23 -3.26 0.06
CA GLY A 407 11.55 -1.98 -0.15
C GLY A 407 11.82 -0.96 0.96
N PHE A 408 11.90 -1.43 2.21
CA PHE A 408 12.24 -0.60 3.36
C PHE A 408 13.68 -0.07 3.27
N GLN A 409 14.64 -0.89 2.88
CA GLN A 409 16.02 -0.44 2.62
C GLN A 409 16.08 0.63 1.53
N GLN A 410 15.28 0.49 0.46
CA GLN A 410 15.19 1.53 -0.56
C GLN A 410 14.65 2.86 0.01
N VAL A 411 13.73 2.82 0.99
CA VAL A 411 13.27 4.04 1.69
C VAL A 411 14.43 4.70 2.44
N VAL A 412 15.11 3.97 3.32
CA VAL A 412 16.20 4.50 4.15
C VAL A 412 17.34 5.06 3.30
N MET A 413 17.75 4.35 2.25
CA MET A 413 18.84 4.77 1.36
C MET A 413 18.52 6.05 0.58
N ASN A 414 17.27 6.27 0.20
CA ASN A 414 16.88 7.38 -0.68
C ASN A 414 16.32 8.58 0.09
N LEU A 415 15.77 8.36 1.30
CA LEU A 415 15.11 9.36 2.14
C LEU A 415 15.80 9.46 3.51
N ASP A 416 16.98 10.09 3.50
CA ASP A 416 17.83 10.37 4.66
C ASP A 416 17.17 11.09 5.85
N SER A 417 16.02 11.75 5.64
CA SER A 417 15.30 12.42 6.71
C SER A 417 14.40 11.50 7.54
N ILE A 418 14.08 10.30 7.06
CA ILE A 418 13.20 9.36 7.74
C ILE A 418 13.86 8.84 9.01
N LYS A 419 13.12 8.88 10.11
CA LYS A 419 13.50 8.41 11.45
C LYS A 419 12.46 7.47 12.05
N TYR A 420 11.21 7.59 11.62
CA TYR A 420 10.08 6.86 12.17
C TYR A 420 9.37 6.04 11.11
N PHE A 421 9.06 4.79 11.44
CA PHE A 421 8.35 3.88 10.56
C PHE A 421 6.97 3.54 11.13
N SER A 422 5.91 3.90 10.41
CA SER A 422 4.52 3.82 10.88
C SER A 422 3.68 2.86 10.04
N SER A 423 3.97 1.56 10.16
CA SER A 423 3.15 0.47 9.60
C SER A 423 2.03 0.05 10.56
N TYR A 424 1.84 -1.25 10.83
CA TYR A 424 0.82 -1.79 11.73
C TYR A 424 1.41 -2.61 12.88
N TYR A 425 0.78 -2.49 14.06
CA TYR A 425 1.19 -3.18 15.29
C TYR A 425 0.94 -4.69 15.21
N LEU A 426 -0.17 -5.08 14.59
CA LEU A 426 -0.51 -6.46 14.26
C LEU A 426 -0.31 -6.71 12.76
N GLY A 427 -0.44 -7.96 12.32
CA GLY A 427 -0.28 -8.36 10.92
C GLY A 427 0.94 -9.26 10.72
N ASP A 428 1.52 -9.22 9.52
CA ASP A 428 2.63 -10.09 9.12
C ASP A 428 3.96 -9.32 9.06
N ARG A 429 4.97 -9.84 9.75
CA ARG A 429 6.31 -9.25 9.85
C ARG A 429 7.00 -9.15 8.48
N GLU A 430 6.85 -10.17 7.63
CA GLU A 430 7.47 -10.23 6.30
C GLU A 430 6.91 -9.16 5.35
N ASN A 431 5.66 -8.75 5.59
CA ASN A 431 5.00 -7.67 4.89
C ASN A 431 5.18 -6.30 5.57
N GLY A 432 6.08 -6.17 6.54
CA GLY A 432 6.40 -4.88 7.18
C GLY A 432 5.44 -4.47 8.27
N SER A 433 4.53 -5.36 8.70
CA SER A 433 3.63 -5.17 9.85
C SER A 433 4.17 -5.92 11.08
N TYR A 434 3.31 -6.21 12.08
CA TYR A 434 3.70 -6.86 13.34
C TYR A 434 4.76 -6.08 14.15
N ARG A 435 4.80 -4.75 14.02
CA ARG A 435 5.82 -3.91 14.68
C ARG A 435 5.50 -3.63 16.14
N GLU A 436 6.55 -3.36 16.90
CA GLU A 436 6.49 -2.93 18.30
C GLU A 436 6.73 -1.40 18.35
N PHE A 437 6.55 -0.75 19.50
CA PHE A 437 7.06 0.61 19.70
C PHE A 437 8.52 0.50 20.15
N ASP A 438 9.40 0.18 19.20
CA ASP A 438 10.78 -0.21 19.46
C ASP A 438 11.69 0.18 18.29
N THR A 439 13.00 -0.07 18.45
CA THR A 439 13.94 0.04 17.32
C THR A 439 13.54 -0.92 16.19
N GLU A 440 13.50 -0.44 14.95
CA GLU A 440 13.11 -1.24 13.78
C GLU A 440 14.07 -2.42 13.57
N PRO A 441 13.57 -3.66 13.51
CA PRO A 441 14.40 -4.85 13.32
C PRO A 441 15.29 -4.85 12.06
N TRP A 442 14.89 -4.17 10.99
CA TRP A 442 15.62 -4.11 9.72
C TRP A 442 16.66 -2.99 9.66
N ASP A 443 16.54 -1.95 10.49
CA ASP A 443 17.49 -0.84 10.57
C ASP A 443 17.48 -0.20 11.97
N LYS A 444 18.58 -0.33 12.69
CA LYS A 444 18.70 0.14 14.09
C LYS A 444 18.68 1.66 14.26
N THR A 445 18.74 2.43 13.16
CA THR A 445 18.67 3.89 13.20
C THR A 445 17.23 4.42 13.12
N ILE A 446 16.27 3.53 12.85
CA ILE A 446 14.85 3.85 12.70
C ILE A 446 14.08 3.34 13.91
N PHE A 447 13.09 4.11 14.35
CA PHE A 447 12.18 3.73 15.43
C PHE A 447 10.78 3.42 14.87
N ASP A 448 10.21 2.29 15.27
CA ASP A 448 8.87 1.87 14.90
C ASP A 448 7.82 2.63 15.71
N PHE A 449 6.87 3.23 15.01
CA PHE A 449 5.71 3.91 15.58
C PHE A 449 4.43 3.46 14.85
N PRO A 450 4.02 2.19 15.03
CA PRO A 450 2.98 1.57 14.22
C PRO A 450 1.57 2.05 14.56
N LYS A 451 0.65 1.87 13.60
CA LYS A 451 -0.79 2.09 13.75
C LYS A 451 -1.46 0.90 14.44
N ILE A 452 -2.49 1.17 15.24
CA ILE A 452 -3.21 0.15 16.04
C ILE A 452 -4.62 -0.07 15.51
N THR A 453 -5.33 1.01 15.20
CA THR A 453 -6.74 1.01 14.78
C THR A 453 -6.92 1.91 13.56
N ASN A 454 -8.02 1.77 12.84
CA ASN A 454 -8.30 2.59 11.65
C ASN A 454 -9.81 2.82 11.45
N GLY A 455 -10.14 3.79 10.60
CA GLY A 455 -11.52 4.06 10.18
C GLY A 455 -12.32 4.96 11.13
N PHE A 456 -13.36 5.61 10.60
CA PHE A 456 -14.22 6.51 11.38
C PHE A 456 -15.16 5.76 12.35
N LEU A 457 -15.41 4.47 12.12
CA LEU A 457 -16.28 3.63 12.92
C LEU A 457 -15.45 2.53 13.59
N LEU A 458 -15.10 2.71 14.86
CA LEU A 458 -14.37 1.69 15.61
C LEU A 458 -15.34 0.63 16.11
N ASN A 459 -15.22 -0.59 15.58
CA ASN A 459 -15.97 -1.73 16.10
C ASN A 459 -15.44 -2.17 17.48
N ASP A 460 -16.15 -3.08 18.15
CA ASP A 460 -15.79 -3.52 19.50
C ASP A 460 -14.35 -4.06 19.58
N ASN A 461 -13.88 -4.84 18.60
CA ASN A 461 -12.50 -5.35 18.58
C ASN A 461 -11.47 -4.21 18.50
N GLU A 462 -11.71 -3.20 17.68
CA GLU A 462 -10.81 -2.04 17.57
C GLU A 462 -10.80 -1.21 18.85
N GLN A 463 -11.97 -1.02 19.48
CA GLN A 463 -12.03 -0.37 20.79
C GLN A 463 -11.27 -1.17 21.84
N VAL A 464 -11.38 -2.50 21.84
CA VAL A 464 -10.62 -3.37 22.75
C VAL A 464 -9.13 -3.30 22.47
N MET A 465 -8.69 -3.29 21.20
CA MET A 465 -7.27 -3.11 20.84
C MET A 465 -6.71 -1.77 21.29
N HIS A 466 -7.46 -0.69 21.11
CA HIS A 466 -7.10 0.62 21.64
C HIS A 466 -6.92 0.57 23.16
N GLN A 467 -7.94 0.14 23.91
CA GLN A 467 -7.88 0.15 25.37
C GLN A 467 -6.84 -0.84 25.92
N SER A 468 -6.62 -1.97 25.24
CA SER A 468 -5.62 -2.98 25.54
C SER A 468 -4.22 -2.38 25.51
N LEU A 469 -3.81 -1.80 24.37
CA LEU A 469 -2.46 -1.25 24.22
C LEU A 469 -2.25 0.02 25.04
N TYR A 470 -3.27 0.88 25.14
CA TYR A 470 -3.19 2.08 25.96
C TYR A 470 -2.94 1.76 27.43
N LEU A 471 -3.53 0.68 27.97
CA LEU A 471 -3.38 0.30 29.38
C LEU A 471 -1.91 0.08 29.80
N TYR A 472 -1.08 -0.55 28.95
CA TYR A 472 0.31 -0.89 29.28
C TYR A 472 1.37 0.00 28.60
N THR A 473 0.97 0.96 27.78
CA THR A 473 1.91 1.90 27.11
C THR A 473 1.53 3.37 27.24
N GLY A 474 0.25 3.67 27.45
CA GLY A 474 -0.33 5.01 27.29
C GLY A 474 -0.30 5.51 25.84
N ILE A 475 -0.19 4.61 24.85
CA ILE A 475 -0.09 4.96 23.43
C ILE A 475 -1.37 4.57 22.69
N TRP A 476 -1.92 5.50 21.92
CA TRP A 476 -2.95 5.20 20.92
C TRP A 476 -2.70 5.88 19.59
N THR A 477 -2.44 5.08 18.56
CA THR A 477 -2.33 5.51 17.17
C THR A 477 -3.53 5.03 16.36
N HIS A 478 -4.14 5.93 15.59
CA HIS A 478 -5.32 5.64 14.80
C HIS A 478 -5.24 6.31 13.43
N SER A 479 -5.70 5.67 12.36
CA SER A 479 -5.69 6.24 11.01
C SER A 479 -7.09 6.41 10.43
N VAL A 480 -7.37 7.59 9.89
CA VAL A 480 -8.56 7.89 9.07
C VAL A 480 -8.13 8.35 7.68
N ASN A 481 -9.00 8.22 6.69
CA ASN A 481 -8.69 8.54 5.30
C ASN A 481 -9.79 9.40 4.68
N ALA A 482 -9.44 10.33 3.79
CA ALA A 482 -10.40 11.20 3.11
C ALA A 482 -11.23 10.49 2.00
N SER A 483 -10.82 9.28 1.59
CA SER A 483 -11.52 8.39 0.65
C SER A 483 -12.77 7.70 1.21
N VAL A 484 -13.32 8.17 2.33
CA VAL A 484 -14.69 7.80 2.81
C VAL A 484 -15.75 7.95 1.71
N PHE A 485 -15.47 8.78 0.69
CA PHE A 485 -16.22 8.93 -0.54
C PHE A 485 -16.53 7.60 -1.26
N TYR A 486 -15.69 6.56 -1.14
CA TYR A 486 -15.86 5.27 -1.83
C TYR A 486 -16.39 4.14 -0.95
N MET A 487 -16.79 4.40 0.30
CA MET A 487 -17.28 3.33 1.17
C MET A 487 -18.69 2.89 0.75
N ASP A 488 -18.77 1.69 0.17
CA ASP A 488 -19.99 1.06 -0.29
C ASP A 488 -20.98 0.87 0.88
N SER A 489 -22.27 1.09 0.63
CA SER A 489 -23.33 1.06 1.66
C SER A 489 -23.47 -0.27 2.41
N LEU A 490 -22.82 -1.33 1.90
CA LEU A 490 -22.82 -2.67 2.49
C LEU A 490 -21.88 -2.84 3.69
N GLN A 491 -20.88 -1.95 3.88
CA GLN A 491 -19.94 -2.05 5.03
C GLN A 491 -20.26 -1.09 6.18
N THR A 492 -20.93 0.04 5.94
CA THR A 492 -21.11 1.11 6.96
C THR A 492 -22.56 1.56 7.16
N GLY A 493 -23.50 1.12 6.32
CA GLY A 493 -24.91 1.53 6.40
C GLY A 493 -25.18 3.05 6.25
N THR A 494 -24.16 3.90 6.09
CA THR A 494 -24.32 5.36 6.13
C THR A 494 -23.44 6.07 5.10
N LYS A 495 -24.08 6.81 4.17
CA LYS A 495 -23.44 7.78 3.26
C LYS A 495 -23.34 9.20 3.86
N ASN A 496 -23.64 9.37 5.15
CA ASN A 496 -23.71 10.68 5.80
C ASN A 496 -22.41 11.00 6.53
N TRP A 497 -21.89 12.20 6.30
CA TRP A 497 -20.69 12.69 6.98
C TRP A 497 -21.04 13.23 8.37
N LYS A 498 -21.98 14.18 8.45
CA LYS A 498 -22.46 14.78 9.71
C LYS A 498 -23.88 14.38 10.08
N THR A 499 -24.75 14.18 9.10
CA THR A 499 -26.21 14.12 9.34
C THR A 499 -26.63 12.86 10.09
N LYS A 500 -27.41 13.06 11.15
CA LYS A 500 -28.08 12.00 11.90
C LYS A 500 -29.34 11.53 11.16
N LYS A 501 -29.53 10.21 11.02
CA LYS A 501 -30.77 9.57 10.56
C LYS A 501 -31.36 8.67 11.65
N GLU A 502 -32.55 8.13 11.41
CA GLU A 502 -33.20 7.17 12.32
C GLU A 502 -32.32 5.96 12.65
N ASP A 503 -31.40 5.58 11.75
CA ASP A 503 -30.50 4.42 11.89
C ASP A 503 -29.09 4.73 12.44
N GLY A 504 -28.74 5.99 12.76
CA GLY A 504 -27.44 6.33 13.34
C GLY A 504 -26.89 7.73 13.07
N ASP A 505 -25.80 8.08 13.76
CA ASP A 505 -25.04 9.32 13.56
C ASP A 505 -24.09 9.20 12.35
N GLY A 506 -23.75 10.33 11.70
CA GLY A 506 -22.79 10.35 10.59
C GLY A 506 -21.36 9.95 10.99
N LEU A 507 -20.52 9.62 10.00
CA LEU A 507 -19.14 9.14 10.21
C LEU A 507 -18.29 10.10 11.05
N PHE A 508 -18.27 11.38 10.71
CA PHE A 508 -17.51 12.40 11.44
C PHE A 508 -18.04 12.59 12.85
N THR A 509 -19.36 12.64 13.01
CA THR A 509 -20.01 12.81 14.30
C THR A 509 -19.68 11.65 15.24
N THR A 510 -19.71 10.41 14.73
CA THR A 510 -19.38 9.20 15.49
C THR A 510 -17.92 9.19 15.92
N PHE A 511 -16.99 9.47 14.99
CA PHE A 511 -15.57 9.52 15.30
C PHE A 511 -15.21 10.64 16.29
N SER A 512 -15.77 11.83 16.08
CA SER A 512 -15.61 12.97 17.00
C SER A 512 -16.11 12.64 18.41
N ALA A 513 -17.27 11.98 18.52
CA ALA A 513 -17.80 11.51 19.79
C ALA A 513 -16.88 10.48 20.46
N TYR A 514 -16.28 9.57 19.68
CA TYR A 514 -15.32 8.60 20.21
C TYR A 514 -14.04 9.27 20.72
N LEU A 515 -13.49 10.24 19.98
CA LEU A 515 -12.33 11.02 20.42
C LEU A 515 -12.63 11.82 21.70
N ALA A 516 -13.80 12.44 21.78
CA ALA A 516 -14.25 13.15 22.98
C ALA A 516 -14.41 12.21 24.18
N LYS A 517 -15.00 11.02 23.97
CA LYS A 517 -15.08 9.95 24.98
C LYS A 517 -13.68 9.53 25.43
N ASN A 518 -12.74 9.36 24.50
CA ASN A 518 -11.36 9.04 24.82
C ASN A 518 -10.70 10.13 25.66
N LYS A 519 -10.86 11.40 25.29
CA LYS A 519 -10.34 12.54 26.07
C LYS A 519 -10.95 12.61 27.46
N SER A 520 -12.23 12.28 27.63
CA SER A 520 -12.86 12.16 28.95
C SER A 520 -12.31 10.97 29.76
N THR A 521 -11.88 9.91 29.09
CA THR A 521 -11.34 8.69 29.71
C THR A 521 -9.88 8.87 30.12
N TYR A 522 -9.11 9.62 29.33
CA TYR A 522 -7.72 9.95 29.58
C TYR A 522 -7.49 11.45 29.38
N PRO A 523 -7.92 12.30 30.34
CA PRO A 523 -7.80 13.76 30.23
C PRO A 523 -6.37 14.26 30.00
N LEU A 524 -5.40 13.57 30.59
CA LEU A 524 -3.98 13.89 30.46
C LEU A 524 -3.37 13.43 29.13
N SER A 525 -4.06 12.61 28.33
CA SER A 525 -3.56 12.14 27.03
C SER A 525 -3.35 13.32 26.08
N LYS A 526 -2.23 13.31 25.35
CA LYS A 526 -1.87 14.36 24.38
C LYS A 526 -1.93 13.82 22.96
N PHE A 527 -2.64 14.54 22.08
CA PHE A 527 -2.71 14.20 20.66
C PHE A 527 -1.61 14.90 19.87
N TYR A 528 -0.53 14.17 19.61
CA TYR A 528 0.65 14.68 18.90
C TYR A 528 0.84 13.99 17.55
N ALA A 529 1.39 14.72 16.60
CA ALA A 529 1.91 14.17 15.36
C ALA A 529 3.12 13.26 15.66
N VAL A 530 3.39 12.27 14.81
CA VAL A 530 4.50 11.30 14.95
C VAL A 530 5.83 11.99 15.20
N LYS A 531 6.15 13.08 14.48
CA LYS A 531 7.39 13.86 14.67
C LYS A 531 7.64 14.30 16.12
N LYS A 532 6.58 14.46 16.93
CA LYS A 532 6.67 14.77 18.36
C LYS A 532 6.36 13.56 19.26
N ALA A 533 5.41 12.71 18.87
CA ALA A 533 5.00 11.55 19.65
C ALA A 533 6.06 10.45 19.69
N ALA A 534 6.65 10.11 18.54
CA ALA A 534 7.65 9.05 18.43
C ALA A 534 8.92 9.31 19.27
N PRO A 535 9.52 10.51 19.31
CA PRO A 535 10.65 10.76 20.20
C PRO A 535 10.29 10.61 21.69
N ILE A 536 9.10 11.06 22.12
CA ILE A 536 8.62 10.87 23.51
C ILE A 536 8.47 9.38 23.82
N THR A 537 7.88 8.62 22.89
CA THR A 537 7.74 7.17 23.02
C THR A 537 9.07 6.46 23.01
N GLN A 538 10.01 6.85 22.17
CA GLN A 538 11.36 6.30 22.11
C GLN A 538 12.11 6.55 23.41
N GLU A 539 12.08 7.77 23.94
CA GLU A 539 12.68 8.11 25.23
C GLU A 539 12.09 7.28 26.37
N TRP A 540 10.76 7.19 26.48
CA TRP A 540 10.09 6.32 27.46
C TRP A 540 10.48 4.84 27.29
N ARG A 541 10.57 4.38 26.04
CA ARG A 541 10.88 2.99 25.69
C ARG A 541 12.30 2.61 26.09
N GLU A 542 13.27 3.48 25.82
CA GLU A 542 14.70 3.30 26.08
C GLU A 542 15.07 3.56 27.55
N SER A 543 14.25 4.32 28.27
CA SER A 543 14.47 4.61 29.69
C SER A 543 14.39 3.36 30.58
N ILE A 544 15.33 3.29 31.52
CA ILE A 544 15.41 2.25 32.56
C ILE A 544 14.84 2.83 33.86
N TYR A 545 13.98 2.07 34.52
CA TYR A 545 13.38 2.44 35.80
C TYR A 545 13.77 1.46 36.89
N GLU A 546 14.04 2.01 38.07
CA GLU A 546 14.33 1.26 39.29
C GLU A 546 13.13 1.27 40.22
N HIS A 547 12.89 0.13 40.84
CA HIS A 547 11.90 -0.05 41.88
C HIS A 547 12.60 -0.10 43.25
N LYS A 548 12.11 0.68 44.21
CA LYS A 548 12.62 0.74 45.58
C LYS A 548 11.48 0.62 46.56
N ALA A 549 11.64 -0.18 47.60
CA ALA A 549 10.65 -0.38 48.64
C ALA A 549 11.30 -0.26 50.01
N ASP A 550 10.75 0.60 50.86
CA ASP A 550 11.07 0.68 52.29
C ASP A 550 9.80 0.42 53.13
N SER A 551 9.94 0.51 54.46
CA SER A 551 8.83 0.23 55.39
C SER A 551 7.61 1.13 55.21
N TYR A 552 7.74 2.28 54.56
CA TYR A 552 6.70 3.30 54.41
C TYR A 552 6.37 3.61 52.96
N ASN A 553 7.30 3.43 52.02
CA ASN A 553 7.13 3.89 50.65
C ASN A 553 7.58 2.85 49.60
N TYR A 554 6.82 2.81 48.51
CA TYR A 554 7.19 2.19 47.26
C TYR A 554 7.46 3.28 46.23
N THR A 555 8.68 3.35 45.72
CA THR A 555 9.14 4.37 44.79
C THR A 555 9.53 3.73 43.48
N VAL A 556 9.08 4.32 42.37
CA VAL A 556 9.57 4.02 41.03
C VAL A 556 10.17 5.29 40.46
N GLN A 557 11.40 5.20 39.96
CA GLN A 557 12.11 6.33 39.37
C GLN A 557 13.02 5.87 38.23
N GLN A 558 13.33 6.75 37.29
CA GLN A 558 14.34 6.47 36.27
C GLN A 558 15.71 6.25 36.93
N ALA A 559 16.50 5.28 36.44
CA ALA A 559 17.75 4.84 37.08
C ALA A 559 18.79 5.98 37.16
N ASP A 560 18.99 6.70 36.05
CA ASP A 560 19.94 7.81 35.93
C ASP A 560 19.36 9.17 36.37
N PHE A 561 18.24 9.17 37.10
CA PHE A 561 17.53 10.38 37.50
C PHE A 561 18.39 11.35 38.32
N ASN A 562 18.47 12.60 37.87
CA ASN A 562 18.98 13.75 38.61
C ASN A 562 17.81 14.67 39.02
N GLU A 563 17.82 15.24 40.22
CA GLU A 563 16.75 16.14 40.70
C GLU A 563 16.53 17.39 39.83
N ASN A 564 17.53 17.75 39.03
CA ASN A 564 17.47 18.84 38.04
C ASN A 564 16.76 18.44 36.74
N ASP A 565 16.50 17.16 36.49
CA ASP A 565 15.79 16.68 35.31
C ASP A 565 14.30 17.05 35.43
N LYS A 566 13.94 18.18 34.84
CA LYS A 566 12.56 18.68 34.79
C LYS A 566 11.92 18.31 33.46
N GLY A 567 10.72 17.74 33.52
CA GLY A 567 9.94 17.34 32.35
C GLY A 567 8.51 17.00 32.75
N GLU A 568 7.71 16.49 31.80
CA GLU A 568 6.39 15.93 32.11
C GLU A 568 6.46 14.41 32.03
N PHE A 569 6.21 13.74 33.15
CA PHE A 569 6.21 12.27 33.22
C PHE A 569 4.85 11.78 33.67
N TYR A 570 4.41 10.67 33.09
CA TYR A 570 3.08 10.15 33.26
C TYR A 570 3.12 8.72 33.77
N TRP A 571 2.20 8.40 34.67
CA TRP A 571 2.17 7.14 35.39
C TRP A 571 0.76 6.62 35.45
N PHE A 572 0.63 5.30 35.39
CA PHE A 572 -0.58 4.63 35.79
C PHE A 572 -0.43 3.96 37.15
N VAL A 573 -1.49 4.04 37.95
CA VAL A 573 -1.61 3.37 39.26
C VAL A 573 -3.01 2.77 39.38
N TYR A 574 -3.11 1.47 39.61
CA TYR A 574 -4.39 0.82 39.90
C TYR A 574 -4.68 0.81 41.41
N ALA A 575 -5.91 1.14 41.79
CA ALA A 575 -6.41 0.92 43.14
C ALA A 575 -7.84 0.36 43.13
N SER A 576 -8.08 -0.65 43.95
CA SER A 576 -9.40 -1.26 44.14
C SER A 576 -10.35 -0.33 44.90
N ASN A 577 -11.63 -0.66 44.88
CA ASN A 577 -12.67 0.01 45.68
C ASN A 577 -12.38 0.01 47.20
N GLU A 578 -11.54 -0.90 47.69
CA GLU A 578 -11.16 -0.96 49.11
C GLU A 578 -10.07 0.07 49.46
N LYS A 579 -9.18 0.41 48.50
CA LYS A 579 -7.99 1.24 48.76
C LYS A 579 -7.97 2.58 48.02
N PHE A 580 -8.93 2.86 47.12
CA PHE A 580 -8.89 4.05 46.27
C PHE A 580 -8.81 5.36 47.06
N LEU A 581 -9.47 5.48 48.22
CA LEU A 581 -9.42 6.68 49.07
C LEU A 581 -8.00 6.95 49.59
N LYS A 582 -7.22 5.91 49.90
CA LYS A 582 -5.83 6.05 50.36
C LYS A 582 -4.95 6.63 49.25
N VAL A 583 -5.04 6.07 48.04
CA VAL A 583 -4.30 6.54 46.86
C VAL A 583 -4.69 7.97 46.49
N GLU A 584 -6.00 8.25 46.41
CA GLU A 584 -6.50 9.56 46.01
C GLU A 584 -6.13 10.66 47.02
N ASN A 585 -6.23 10.38 48.32
CA ASN A 585 -5.81 11.31 49.36
C ASN A 585 -4.31 11.59 49.29
N GLN A 586 -3.48 10.57 49.04
CA GLN A 586 -2.04 10.76 48.87
C GLN A 586 -1.75 11.72 47.72
N PHE A 587 -2.32 11.51 46.53
CA PHE A 587 -2.07 12.38 45.38
C PHE A 587 -2.52 13.82 45.63
N LYS A 588 -3.67 14.02 46.30
CA LYS A 588 -4.16 15.35 46.69
C LYS A 588 -3.21 16.05 47.67
N VAL A 589 -2.76 15.34 48.71
CA VAL A 589 -1.82 15.91 49.71
C VAL A 589 -0.47 16.25 49.09
N SER A 590 0.01 15.42 48.15
CA SER A 590 1.25 15.66 47.41
C SER A 590 1.11 16.73 46.30
N GLY A 591 -0.09 17.27 46.07
CA GLY A 591 -0.33 18.28 45.04
C GLY A 591 -0.12 17.79 43.61
N LEU A 592 -0.25 16.48 43.35
CA LEU A 592 -0.08 15.89 42.03
C LEU A 592 -1.32 16.13 41.16
N GLU A 593 -1.11 16.42 39.88
CA GLU A 593 -2.19 16.45 38.88
C GLU A 593 -2.53 15.01 38.48
N PHE A 594 -3.79 14.61 38.59
CA PHE A 594 -4.22 13.26 38.22
C PHE A 594 -5.68 13.22 37.73
N SER A 595 -5.99 12.17 36.98
CA SER A 595 -7.35 11.77 36.61
C SER A 595 -7.60 10.31 36.98
N LYS A 596 -8.86 9.90 37.16
CA LYS A 596 -9.21 8.50 37.46
C LYS A 596 -10.30 7.98 36.54
N THR A 597 -10.17 6.71 36.16
CA THR A 597 -11.08 6.04 35.23
C THR A 597 -11.56 4.71 35.82
N PRO A 598 -12.86 4.38 35.76
CA PRO A 598 -13.35 3.09 36.24
C PRO A 598 -12.63 1.93 35.55
N PHE A 599 -12.00 1.07 36.33
CA PHE A 599 -11.19 -0.03 35.84
C PHE A 599 -11.24 -1.19 36.82
N LEU A 600 -11.41 -2.42 36.31
CA LEU A 600 -11.63 -3.63 37.10
C LEU A 600 -12.74 -3.40 38.15
N ARG A 601 -12.39 -3.50 39.44
CA ARG A 601 -13.26 -3.19 40.59
C ARG A 601 -12.67 -2.05 41.41
N GLY A 602 -12.33 -0.96 40.72
CA GLY A 602 -11.68 0.19 41.28
C GLY A 602 -11.47 1.27 40.23
N PHE A 603 -10.29 1.89 40.28
CA PHE A 603 -9.92 2.97 39.40
C PHE A 603 -8.48 2.82 38.91
N LEU A 604 -8.26 3.16 37.65
CA LEU A 604 -6.96 3.42 37.08
C LEU A 604 -6.69 4.92 37.17
N TYR A 605 -5.64 5.31 37.87
CA TYR A 605 -5.21 6.71 38.01
C TYR A 605 -4.13 7.02 36.98
N ASN A 606 -4.34 8.06 36.16
CA ASN A 606 -3.30 8.68 35.35
C ASN A 606 -2.73 9.86 36.14
N VAL A 607 -1.44 9.83 36.47
CA VAL A 607 -0.79 10.80 37.36
C VAL A 607 0.34 11.48 36.60
N LYS A 608 0.41 12.81 36.70
CA LYS A 608 1.50 13.61 36.13
C LYS A 608 2.50 14.03 37.21
N THR A 609 3.78 13.90 36.92
CA THR A 609 4.88 14.39 37.76
C THR A 609 5.83 15.26 36.93
N ASN A 610 6.57 16.16 37.61
CA ASN A 610 7.52 17.07 36.96
C ASN A 610 8.96 16.52 36.91
N VAL A 611 9.14 15.30 37.42
CA VAL A 611 10.38 14.53 37.50
C VAL A 611 10.03 13.05 37.20
N PRO A 612 10.95 12.23 36.69
CA PRO A 612 10.71 10.81 36.38
C PRO A 612 10.71 9.95 37.65
N LYS A 613 9.91 10.33 38.64
CA LYS A 613 9.76 9.65 39.94
C LYS A 613 8.33 9.74 40.45
N LEU A 614 7.79 8.62 40.90
CA LEU A 614 6.53 8.54 41.65
C LEU A 614 6.69 7.68 42.91
N LEU A 615 6.18 8.20 44.02
CA LEU A 615 6.18 7.55 45.32
C LEU A 615 4.75 7.24 45.75
N ILE A 616 4.50 6.01 46.19
CA ILE A 616 3.24 5.52 46.75
C ILE A 616 3.50 5.00 48.18
N ASN A 617 2.62 5.30 49.14
CA ASN A 617 2.77 4.79 50.50
C ASN A 617 2.61 3.25 50.50
N SER A 618 3.55 2.53 51.11
CA SER A 618 3.56 1.08 51.26
C SER A 618 2.33 0.53 51.98
N ASP A 619 1.64 1.31 52.82
CA ASP A 619 0.37 0.92 53.47
C ASP A 619 -0.77 0.66 52.46
N ILE A 620 -0.61 1.12 51.22
CA ILE A 620 -1.50 0.80 50.09
C ILE A 620 -1.13 -0.58 49.51
N ASN A 621 0.14 -0.95 49.62
CA ASN A 621 0.74 -2.16 49.04
C ASN A 621 0.83 -3.35 50.00
N THR A 622 0.60 -3.15 51.31
CA THR A 622 0.65 -4.20 52.34
C THR A 622 -0.73 -4.72 52.70
N SER A 623 -0.83 -6.04 52.95
CA SER A 623 -2.00 -6.68 53.53
C SER A 623 -1.85 -6.69 55.07
N ASP A 624 -2.84 -6.16 55.80
CA ASP A 624 -2.73 -5.91 57.24
C ASP A 624 -2.36 -7.17 58.07
N THR A 625 -1.41 -7.01 59.00
CA THR A 625 -0.99 -7.88 60.13
C THR A 625 -0.55 -9.33 59.86
N LYS A 626 0.67 -9.65 60.33
CA LYS A 626 1.39 -10.94 60.19
C LYS A 626 0.79 -12.09 61.03
N PHE A 627 0.14 -11.80 62.15
CA PHE A 627 -0.43 -12.81 63.08
C PHE A 627 -1.68 -13.52 62.54
N LEU A 628 -2.49 -12.84 61.71
CA LEU A 628 -3.66 -13.45 61.06
C LEU A 628 -3.27 -14.39 59.91
N THR A 629 -2.06 -14.26 59.36
CA THR A 629 -1.61 -14.97 58.16
C THR A 629 -1.37 -16.45 58.41
N ASP A 630 -0.77 -16.84 59.55
CA ASP A 630 -0.47 -18.24 59.85
C ASP A 630 -1.75 -19.07 60.07
N ILE A 631 -2.77 -18.51 60.72
CA ILE A 631 -4.06 -19.19 60.93
C ILE A 631 -4.80 -19.38 59.60
N VAL A 632 -4.82 -18.34 58.75
CA VAL A 632 -5.43 -18.43 57.43
C VAL A 632 -4.74 -19.49 56.58
N LEU A 633 -3.40 -19.52 56.59
CA LEU A 633 -2.64 -20.53 55.86
C LEU A 633 -2.97 -21.96 56.33
N GLN A 634 -2.98 -22.21 57.64
CA GLN A 634 -3.32 -23.54 58.17
C GLN A 634 -4.73 -23.98 57.80
N ASN A 635 -5.71 -23.06 57.84
CA ASN A 635 -7.08 -23.35 57.41
C ASN A 635 -7.14 -23.66 55.91
N THR A 636 -6.46 -22.88 55.08
CA THR A 636 -6.44 -23.11 53.63
C THR A 636 -5.76 -24.43 53.25
N LEU A 637 -4.63 -24.77 53.91
CA LEU A 637 -3.98 -26.07 53.72
C LEU A 637 -4.91 -27.22 54.10
N LYS A 638 -5.63 -27.09 55.22
CA LYS A 638 -6.63 -28.08 55.64
C LYS A 638 -7.77 -28.21 54.63
N GLU A 639 -8.34 -27.11 54.16
CA GLU A 639 -9.39 -27.11 53.14
C GLU A 639 -8.94 -27.77 51.84
N PHE A 640 -7.69 -27.51 51.42
CA PHE A 640 -7.10 -28.13 50.24
C PHE A 640 -6.91 -29.64 50.40
N GLU A 641 -6.42 -30.11 51.54
CA GLU A 641 -6.30 -31.54 51.82
C GLU A 641 -7.67 -32.22 51.93
N GLU A 642 -8.67 -31.57 52.53
CA GLU A 642 -10.05 -32.06 52.55
C GLU A 642 -10.67 -32.12 51.14
N TYR A 643 -10.38 -31.15 50.29
CA TYR A 643 -10.77 -31.16 48.89
C TYR A 643 -10.15 -32.36 48.17
N LYS A 644 -8.82 -32.52 48.29
CA LYS A 644 -8.06 -33.60 47.66
C LYS A 644 -8.53 -34.98 48.13
N ALA A 645 -8.72 -35.16 49.43
CA ALA A 645 -9.19 -36.43 50.01
C ALA A 645 -10.60 -36.79 49.50
N TYR A 646 -11.49 -35.81 49.35
CA TYR A 646 -12.82 -36.03 48.79
C TYR A 646 -12.75 -36.44 47.31
N ASP A 647 -11.97 -35.74 46.49
CA ASP A 647 -11.80 -36.04 45.07
C ASP A 647 -11.23 -37.46 44.84
N ILE A 648 -10.22 -37.85 45.64
CA ILE A 648 -9.67 -39.21 45.62
C ILE A 648 -10.75 -40.24 45.99
N ALA A 649 -11.44 -40.04 47.11
CA ALA A 649 -12.47 -40.97 47.59
C ALA A 649 -13.69 -41.09 46.65
N PHE A 650 -13.99 -40.03 45.88
CA PHE A 650 -15.03 -40.08 44.85
C PHE A 650 -14.55 -40.90 43.64
N ASN A 651 -13.34 -40.65 43.13
CA ASN A 651 -12.80 -41.39 42.00
C ASN A 651 -12.64 -42.89 42.30
N GLU A 652 -12.20 -43.25 43.52
CA GLU A 652 -12.10 -44.64 43.99
C GLU A 652 -13.47 -45.36 44.09
N LYS A 653 -14.58 -44.62 44.20
CA LYS A 653 -15.94 -45.18 44.20
C LYS A 653 -16.53 -45.36 42.80
N VAL A 654 -15.96 -44.69 41.80
CA VAL A 654 -16.45 -44.69 40.41
C VAL A 654 -15.67 -45.68 39.54
N GLU A 655 -14.42 -46.04 39.89
CA GLU A 655 -13.68 -47.12 39.22
C GLU A 655 -14.06 -48.53 39.73
N PRO A 656 -14.37 -49.52 38.86
CA PRO A 656 -14.50 -50.91 39.27
C PRO A 656 -13.10 -51.51 39.54
N LYS A 657 -12.94 -52.14 40.71
CA LYS A 657 -11.75 -52.92 41.08
C LYS A 657 -11.60 -54.16 40.18
N GLU A 658 -10.57 -54.20 39.33
CA GLU A 658 -9.90 -55.45 38.96
C GLU A 658 -8.38 -55.29 39.05
N GLU A 659 -7.78 -56.07 39.94
CA GLU A 659 -6.34 -56.25 40.10
C GLU A 659 -5.81 -57.17 38.99
N GLN A 660 -4.71 -56.80 38.33
CA GLN A 660 -3.71 -57.78 37.90
C GLN A 660 -2.29 -57.19 37.89
N LYS A 661 -1.41 -57.91 38.58
CA LYS A 661 0.05 -57.77 38.57
C LYS A 661 0.57 -58.06 37.16
N ASP A 662 1.42 -57.18 36.64
CA ASP A 662 2.68 -57.63 36.05
C ASP A 662 3.77 -56.55 36.10
N SER A 663 4.97 -57.02 36.38
CA SER A 663 6.17 -56.25 36.66
C SER A 663 7.00 -56.00 35.40
N ILE A 664 7.50 -54.77 35.29
CA ILE A 664 8.70 -54.34 34.52
C ILE A 664 8.54 -54.31 33.00
N GLU A 665 8.19 -53.14 32.49
CA GLU A 665 9.05 -52.27 31.68
C GLU A 665 8.46 -50.86 31.79
N ARG A 666 9.28 -49.83 32.01
CA ARG A 666 8.83 -48.43 31.91
C ARG A 666 9.01 -48.00 30.44
N PRO A 667 7.96 -47.82 29.63
CA PRO A 667 8.10 -47.14 28.36
C PRO A 667 7.66 -45.68 28.53
N VAL A 668 8.53 -44.78 28.10
CA VAL A 668 8.23 -43.56 27.33
C VAL A 668 6.74 -43.37 26.97
N ILE A 669 5.93 -42.87 27.91
CA ILE A 669 4.53 -42.47 27.68
C ILE A 669 4.37 -41.02 28.18
N VAL A 670 5.06 -40.09 27.51
CA VAL A 670 4.76 -38.64 27.61
C VAL A 670 4.58 -38.02 26.21
N ARG A 671 5.06 -38.67 25.14
CA ARG A 671 4.83 -38.19 23.75
C ARG A 671 3.59 -38.75 23.05
N LYS A 672 2.85 -39.68 23.67
CA LYS A 672 1.66 -40.29 23.05
C LYS A 672 0.33 -39.94 23.72
N HIS A 673 0.28 -39.50 24.98
CA HIS A 673 -1.01 -39.31 25.67
C HIS A 673 -1.75 -38.03 25.29
N THR A 674 -1.05 -36.93 24.94
CA THR A 674 -1.68 -35.73 24.38
C THR A 674 -2.24 -35.99 22.98
N ARG A 675 -1.57 -36.85 22.20
CA ARG A 675 -2.12 -37.32 20.92
C ARG A 675 -3.24 -38.34 21.10
N HIS A 676 -3.22 -39.18 22.14
CA HIS A 676 -4.21 -40.24 22.31
C HIS A 676 -5.54 -39.74 22.88
N ILE A 677 -5.57 -38.69 23.71
CA ILE A 677 -6.86 -38.10 24.16
C ILE A 677 -7.53 -37.32 23.02
N ILE A 678 -6.74 -36.64 22.16
CA ILE A 678 -7.24 -36.06 20.90
C ILE A 678 -7.64 -37.15 19.89
N HIS A 679 -7.03 -38.34 19.94
CA HIS A 679 -7.42 -39.49 19.11
C HIS A 679 -8.58 -40.32 19.68
N GLN A 680 -8.83 -40.27 21.00
CA GLN A 680 -9.91 -41.01 21.67
C GLN A 680 -11.19 -40.19 21.80
N GLN A 681 -11.12 -38.86 21.91
CA GLN A 681 -12.28 -37.99 21.63
C GLN A 681 -12.71 -38.06 20.16
N LYS A 682 -11.82 -38.54 19.27
CA LYS A 682 -12.15 -38.95 17.89
C LYS A 682 -12.81 -40.32 17.75
N LYS A 683 -12.93 -41.11 18.82
CA LYS A 683 -13.47 -42.48 18.78
C LYS A 683 -14.78 -42.68 19.56
N GLN A 684 -15.27 -41.67 20.30
CA GLN A 684 -16.58 -41.73 20.97
C GLN A 684 -17.66 -40.85 20.33
N THR A 685 -17.41 -40.34 19.12
CA THR A 685 -18.48 -40.03 18.17
C THR A 685 -18.43 -41.15 17.12
N GLU A 686 -19.40 -42.05 17.17
CA GLU A 686 -19.38 -43.37 16.53
C GLU A 686 -19.15 -43.33 15.01
N SER A 687 -18.34 -44.30 14.54
CA SER A 687 -18.21 -44.78 13.15
C SER A 687 -18.39 -43.75 12.03
N PHE A 688 -17.38 -42.92 11.79
CA PHE A 688 -17.20 -42.35 10.45
C PHE A 688 -16.27 -43.24 9.64
N ASP A 689 -16.85 -44.24 8.99
CA ASP A 689 -16.11 -45.05 8.04
C ASP A 689 -15.92 -44.23 6.76
N LYS A 690 -14.75 -43.59 6.61
CA LYS A 690 -14.35 -42.93 5.35
C LYS A 690 -14.60 -43.88 4.15
N LEU A 691 -14.46 -45.19 4.36
CA LEU A 691 -14.76 -46.23 3.38
C LEU A 691 -16.25 -46.38 3.06
N ALA A 692 -17.16 -46.20 4.02
CA ALA A 692 -18.60 -46.21 3.77
C ALA A 692 -19.04 -44.94 3.02
N MET A 693 -18.63 -43.75 3.48
CA MET A 693 -18.95 -42.47 2.84
C MET A 693 -18.44 -42.41 1.38
N LEU A 694 -17.25 -42.96 1.10
CA LEU A 694 -16.69 -42.98 -0.25
C LEU A 694 -17.34 -44.00 -1.20
N ASN A 695 -18.12 -44.97 -0.67
CA ASN A 695 -18.75 -46.05 -1.44
C ASN A 695 -20.26 -45.86 -1.65
N GLU A 696 -20.88 -44.85 -1.04
CA GLU A 696 -22.27 -44.49 -1.29
C GLU A 696 -22.42 -43.72 -2.61
N LYS A 697 -23.47 -44.03 -3.38
CA LYS A 697 -23.70 -43.40 -4.70
C LYS A 697 -24.28 -41.99 -4.61
N GLU A 698 -25.06 -41.72 -3.57
CA GLU A 698 -25.67 -40.43 -3.29
C GLU A 698 -24.92 -39.72 -2.16
N ILE A 699 -24.92 -38.39 -2.20
CA ILE A 699 -24.13 -37.59 -1.27
C ILE A 699 -24.86 -37.36 0.05
N ASP A 700 -24.39 -38.00 1.11
CA ASP A 700 -24.81 -37.63 2.47
C ASP A 700 -24.16 -36.29 2.85
N THR A 701 -24.97 -35.23 2.72
CA THR A 701 -24.57 -33.86 3.06
C THR A 701 -24.09 -33.74 4.51
N SER A 702 -24.72 -34.43 5.45
CA SER A 702 -24.36 -34.38 6.87
C SER A 702 -23.02 -35.06 7.09
N ALA A 703 -22.81 -36.23 6.48
CA ALA A 703 -21.56 -36.96 6.57
C ALA A 703 -20.38 -36.17 5.98
N TRP A 704 -20.54 -35.59 4.79
CA TRP A 704 -19.48 -34.79 4.16
C TRP A 704 -19.17 -33.49 4.92
N VAL A 705 -20.19 -32.81 5.45
CA VAL A 705 -19.99 -31.62 6.29
C VAL A 705 -19.25 -31.99 7.58
N GLN A 706 -19.62 -33.09 8.25
CA GLN A 706 -18.91 -33.59 9.44
C GLN A 706 -17.46 -33.99 9.11
N TYR A 707 -17.23 -34.60 7.94
CA TYR A 707 -15.88 -34.95 7.48
C TYR A 707 -15.02 -33.72 7.22
N PHE A 708 -15.55 -32.72 6.50
CA PHE A 708 -14.85 -31.46 6.28
C PHE A 708 -14.59 -30.70 7.59
N ASP A 709 -15.60 -30.55 8.47
CA ASP A 709 -15.44 -29.94 9.80
C ASP A 709 -14.29 -30.60 10.57
N ARG A 710 -14.19 -31.94 10.52
CA ARG A 710 -13.11 -32.70 11.15
C ARG A 710 -11.75 -32.48 10.50
N MET A 711 -11.66 -32.53 9.17
CA MET A 711 -10.40 -32.38 8.46
C MET A 711 -9.83 -30.96 8.56
N ILE A 712 -10.69 -29.95 8.69
CA ILE A 712 -10.30 -28.57 9.02
C ILE A 712 -9.70 -28.50 10.43
N VAL A 713 -10.34 -29.13 11.42
CA VAL A 713 -9.80 -29.24 12.79
C VAL A 713 -8.45 -29.97 12.83
N ASP A 714 -8.25 -30.91 11.91
CA ASP A 714 -7.00 -31.68 11.78
C ASP A 714 -5.91 -30.95 10.96
N GLU A 715 -6.11 -29.67 10.62
CA GLU A 715 -5.22 -28.86 9.77
C GLU A 715 -4.92 -29.50 8.40
N LYS A 716 -5.86 -30.31 7.89
CA LYS A 716 -5.75 -31.04 6.63
C LYS A 716 -6.89 -30.71 5.66
N PRO A 717 -7.15 -29.41 5.36
CA PRO A 717 -8.17 -29.01 4.39
C PRO A 717 -7.94 -29.65 3.01
N GLU A 718 -6.68 -29.81 2.60
CA GLU A 718 -6.30 -30.36 1.30
C GLU A 718 -6.67 -31.83 1.17
N GLU A 719 -6.47 -32.63 2.23
CA GLU A 719 -6.87 -34.05 2.24
C GLU A 719 -8.39 -34.22 2.21
N ALA A 720 -9.15 -33.25 2.76
CA ALA A 720 -10.61 -33.25 2.71
C ALA A 720 -11.12 -33.05 1.27
N TRP A 721 -10.59 -32.02 0.60
CA TRP A 721 -10.88 -31.73 -0.80
C TRP A 721 -10.40 -32.86 -1.73
N GLN A 722 -9.26 -33.49 -1.43
CA GLN A 722 -8.77 -34.65 -2.16
C GLN A 722 -9.71 -35.86 -2.03
N ALA A 723 -10.16 -36.19 -0.82
CA ALA A 723 -11.13 -37.27 -0.62
C ALA A 723 -12.47 -36.97 -1.31
N PHE A 724 -12.90 -35.71 -1.33
CA PHE A 724 -14.10 -35.29 -2.06
C PHE A 724 -13.93 -35.40 -3.57
N LYS A 725 -12.77 -35.04 -4.12
CA LYS A 725 -12.44 -35.29 -5.54
C LYS A 725 -12.50 -36.77 -5.87
N GLU A 726 -11.93 -37.64 -5.03
CA GLU A 726 -11.97 -39.09 -5.21
C GLU A 726 -13.41 -39.63 -5.19
N TYR A 727 -14.25 -39.11 -4.30
CA TYR A 727 -15.67 -39.46 -4.23
C TYR A 727 -16.42 -39.08 -5.52
N VAL A 728 -16.30 -37.83 -5.96
CA VAL A 728 -16.98 -37.34 -7.16
C VAL A 728 -16.44 -38.06 -8.41
N ALA A 729 -15.16 -38.44 -8.44
CA ALA A 729 -14.60 -39.25 -9.52
C ALA A 729 -15.18 -40.67 -9.56
N LYS A 730 -15.44 -41.30 -8.41
CA LYS A 730 -16.07 -42.63 -8.30
C LYS A 730 -17.58 -42.59 -8.56
N ASN A 731 -18.24 -41.49 -8.17
CA ASN A 731 -19.68 -41.29 -8.26
C ASN A 731 -19.98 -39.99 -9.02
N PRO A 732 -19.73 -39.91 -10.34
CA PRO A 732 -19.94 -38.70 -11.11
C PRO A 732 -21.44 -38.44 -11.25
N SER A 733 -21.95 -37.46 -10.51
CA SER A 733 -23.31 -36.95 -10.63
C SER A 733 -23.31 -35.42 -10.61
N LYS A 734 -24.30 -34.82 -11.27
CA LYS A 734 -24.48 -33.36 -11.27
C LYS A 734 -24.57 -32.82 -9.85
N ASP A 735 -25.37 -33.45 -9.00
CA ASP A 735 -25.60 -32.99 -7.63
C ASP A 735 -24.34 -33.11 -6.76
N ASN A 736 -23.54 -34.18 -6.95
CA ASN A 736 -22.27 -34.37 -6.26
C ASN A 736 -21.26 -33.28 -6.65
N VAL A 737 -21.18 -32.91 -7.94
CA VAL A 737 -20.33 -31.81 -8.39
C VAL A 737 -20.82 -30.47 -7.83
N LEU A 738 -22.13 -30.21 -7.83
CA LEU A 738 -22.69 -28.96 -7.33
C LEU A 738 -22.56 -28.80 -5.82
N PHE A 739 -22.53 -29.89 -5.07
CA PHE A 739 -22.30 -29.87 -3.63
C PHE A 739 -20.96 -29.23 -3.24
N SER A 740 -19.95 -29.28 -4.11
CA SER A 740 -18.67 -28.56 -3.92
C SER A 740 -18.87 -27.06 -3.63
N LYS A 741 -19.93 -26.44 -4.17
CA LYS A 741 -20.27 -25.02 -3.91
C LYS A 741 -20.81 -24.79 -2.50
N ASN A 742 -21.54 -25.76 -1.94
CA ASN A 742 -22.01 -25.69 -0.56
C ASN A 742 -20.84 -25.85 0.42
N LEU A 743 -19.93 -26.79 0.14
CA LEU A 743 -18.70 -26.96 0.91
C LEU A 743 -17.81 -25.72 0.84
N SER A 744 -17.57 -25.17 -0.35
CA SER A 744 -16.71 -23.98 -0.48
C SER A 744 -17.28 -22.74 0.19
N LYS A 745 -18.62 -22.59 0.27
CA LYS A 745 -19.26 -21.50 1.02
C LYS A 745 -18.94 -21.55 2.53
N LYS A 746 -18.78 -22.76 3.09
CA LYS A 746 -18.51 -22.95 4.52
C LYS A 746 -17.00 -23.03 4.83
N TYR A 747 -16.22 -23.65 3.96
CA TYR A 747 -14.81 -24.00 4.24
C TYR A 747 -13.79 -23.27 3.37
N GLY A 748 -14.22 -22.61 2.30
CA GLY A 748 -13.31 -22.18 1.23
C GLY A 748 -12.73 -23.37 0.46
N TYR A 749 -12.08 -23.07 -0.67
CA TYR A 749 -11.27 -24.05 -1.39
C TYR A 749 -9.88 -24.15 -0.77
N ALA A 750 -9.23 -25.31 -0.89
CA ALA A 750 -7.88 -25.53 -0.38
C ALA A 750 -6.85 -24.52 -0.94
N ASN A 751 -6.92 -24.25 -2.24
CA ASN A 751 -6.07 -23.28 -2.93
C ASN A 751 -6.75 -22.79 -4.22
N ASN A 752 -6.11 -21.86 -4.93
CA ASN A 752 -6.66 -21.28 -6.16
C ASN A 752 -6.76 -22.29 -7.32
N GLU A 753 -5.89 -23.30 -7.36
CA GLU A 753 -5.91 -24.34 -8.39
C GLU A 753 -7.13 -25.25 -8.22
N GLU A 754 -7.36 -25.75 -7.00
CA GLU A 754 -8.53 -26.53 -6.58
C GLU A 754 -9.84 -25.75 -6.83
N LYS A 755 -9.84 -24.45 -6.50
CA LYS A 755 -10.98 -23.56 -6.77
C LYS A 755 -11.33 -23.53 -8.26
N ASN A 756 -10.33 -23.32 -9.11
CA ASN A 756 -10.54 -23.23 -10.54
C ASN A 756 -11.02 -24.59 -11.09
N GLU A 757 -10.41 -25.71 -10.67
CA GLU A 757 -10.84 -27.04 -11.08
C GLU A 757 -12.33 -27.30 -10.77
N TRP A 758 -12.78 -26.96 -9.56
CA TRP A 758 -14.19 -27.12 -9.18
C TRP A 758 -15.12 -26.17 -9.89
N LEU A 759 -14.76 -24.91 -10.09
CA LEU A 759 -15.58 -23.95 -10.85
C LEU A 759 -15.78 -24.43 -12.30
N ALA A 760 -14.75 -25.01 -12.93
CA ALA A 760 -14.87 -25.61 -14.25
C ALA A 760 -15.83 -26.82 -14.25
N LYS A 761 -15.72 -27.73 -13.28
CA LYS A 761 -16.64 -28.88 -13.14
C LYS A 761 -18.08 -28.43 -12.87
N GLN A 762 -18.28 -27.43 -12.01
CA GLN A 762 -19.60 -26.87 -11.71
C GLN A 762 -20.27 -26.26 -12.94
N TYR A 763 -19.51 -25.52 -13.74
CA TYR A 763 -19.99 -24.95 -15.01
C TYR A 763 -20.46 -26.03 -15.98
N LEU A 764 -19.71 -27.13 -16.10
CA LEU A 764 -20.12 -28.28 -16.92
C LEU A 764 -21.36 -28.99 -16.36
N ALA A 765 -21.55 -28.99 -15.04
CA ALA A 765 -22.66 -29.64 -14.37
C ALA A 765 -23.96 -28.82 -14.39
N SER A 766 -23.89 -27.48 -14.39
CA SER A 766 -25.07 -26.61 -14.30
C SER A 766 -24.87 -25.25 -14.94
N ASP A 767 -25.93 -24.77 -15.58
CA ASP A 767 -26.03 -23.46 -16.22
C ASP A 767 -26.77 -22.43 -15.34
N SER A 768 -26.86 -22.66 -14.03
CA SER A 768 -27.50 -21.70 -13.12
C SER A 768 -26.76 -20.36 -13.12
N LEU A 769 -27.50 -19.25 -13.01
CA LEU A 769 -26.94 -17.90 -13.08
C LEU A 769 -25.77 -17.66 -12.10
N PRO A 770 -25.81 -18.11 -10.82
CA PRO A 770 -24.68 -17.95 -9.90
C PRO A 770 -23.41 -18.68 -10.36
N ILE A 771 -23.53 -19.86 -10.99
CA ILE A 771 -22.38 -20.64 -11.47
C ILE A 771 -21.77 -19.99 -12.71
N LEU A 772 -22.61 -19.50 -13.63
CA LEU A 772 -22.13 -18.77 -14.79
C LEU A 772 -21.36 -17.51 -14.39
N LYS A 773 -21.86 -16.75 -13.41
CA LYS A 773 -21.18 -15.55 -12.87
C LYS A 773 -19.86 -15.90 -12.16
N ASP A 774 -19.84 -16.97 -11.37
CA ASP A 774 -18.62 -17.44 -10.69
C ASP A 774 -17.54 -17.91 -11.68
N TYR A 775 -17.94 -18.67 -12.71
CA TYR A 775 -17.05 -19.12 -13.77
C TYR A 775 -16.51 -17.93 -14.58
N TYR A 776 -17.37 -16.99 -14.98
CA TYR A 776 -16.96 -15.76 -15.65
C TYR A 776 -15.91 -15.00 -14.83
N LYS A 777 -16.15 -14.81 -13.53
CA LYS A 777 -15.21 -14.09 -12.66
C LYS A 777 -13.85 -14.76 -12.55
N ALA A 778 -13.79 -16.09 -12.57
CA ALA A 778 -12.55 -16.84 -12.41
C ALA A 778 -11.78 -17.07 -13.72
N PHE A 779 -12.49 -17.19 -14.84
CA PHE A 779 -11.92 -17.64 -16.12
C PHE A 779 -11.99 -16.61 -17.24
N ASN A 780 -12.34 -15.35 -16.96
CA ASN A 780 -12.31 -14.28 -17.96
C ASN A 780 -10.86 -13.87 -18.33
N THR A 781 -10.18 -14.75 -19.05
CA THR A 781 -8.84 -14.61 -19.59
C THR A 781 -8.86 -14.75 -21.12
N GLU A 782 -7.83 -14.24 -21.80
CA GLU A 782 -7.70 -14.33 -23.26
C GLU A 782 -7.72 -15.78 -23.77
N GLU A 783 -7.05 -16.71 -23.06
CA GLU A 783 -7.03 -18.14 -23.40
C GLU A 783 -8.42 -18.80 -23.40
N ASN A 784 -9.33 -18.32 -22.54
CA ASN A 784 -10.68 -18.87 -22.38
C ASN A 784 -11.75 -18.07 -23.16
N ALA A 785 -11.34 -17.12 -24.00
CA ALA A 785 -12.25 -16.13 -24.56
C ALA A 785 -13.45 -16.74 -25.32
N SER A 786 -13.24 -17.82 -26.07
CA SER A 786 -14.31 -18.51 -26.81
C SER A 786 -15.38 -19.12 -25.88
N GLU A 787 -14.96 -19.70 -24.75
CA GLU A 787 -15.90 -20.28 -23.80
C GLU A 787 -16.60 -19.21 -22.97
N ILE A 788 -15.88 -18.14 -22.61
CA ILE A 788 -16.46 -16.98 -21.91
C ILE A 788 -17.52 -16.28 -22.76
N ALA A 789 -17.36 -16.21 -24.08
CA ALA A 789 -18.40 -15.70 -24.97
C ALA A 789 -19.71 -16.51 -24.83
N LYS A 790 -19.63 -17.85 -24.72
CA LYS A 790 -20.81 -18.70 -24.50
C LYS A 790 -21.41 -18.47 -23.11
N VAL A 791 -20.59 -18.26 -22.09
CA VAL A 791 -21.03 -17.99 -20.71
C VAL A 791 -21.77 -16.67 -20.64
N LEU A 792 -21.20 -15.60 -21.19
CA LEU A 792 -21.83 -14.27 -21.24
C LEU A 792 -23.15 -14.30 -22.02
N LYS A 793 -23.22 -15.04 -23.13
CA LYS A 793 -24.47 -15.26 -23.88
C LYS A 793 -25.54 -15.95 -23.03
N LYS A 794 -25.17 -17.00 -22.28
CA LYS A 794 -26.10 -17.71 -21.38
C LYS A 794 -26.56 -16.81 -20.22
N ILE A 795 -25.67 -15.96 -19.69
CA ILE A 795 -26.02 -14.97 -18.65
C ILE A 795 -27.05 -13.99 -19.21
N ASP A 796 -26.81 -13.43 -20.40
CA ASP A 796 -27.73 -12.51 -21.08
C ASP A 796 -29.10 -13.16 -21.34
N GLN A 797 -29.12 -14.42 -21.79
CA GLN A 797 -30.38 -15.16 -22.01
C GLN A 797 -31.18 -15.43 -20.73
N LYS A 798 -30.50 -15.69 -19.60
CA LYS A 798 -31.15 -16.02 -18.32
C LYS A 798 -31.52 -14.80 -17.49
N GLU A 799 -30.78 -13.70 -17.67
CA GLU A 799 -31.00 -12.43 -16.99
C GLU A 799 -30.90 -11.30 -18.02
N PRO A 800 -31.90 -11.19 -18.92
CA PRO A 800 -31.87 -10.24 -20.03
C PRO A 800 -31.96 -8.81 -19.49
N ASN A 801 -30.85 -8.09 -19.61
CA ASN A 801 -30.77 -6.67 -19.32
C ASN A 801 -29.65 -6.05 -20.16
N TYR A 802 -29.68 -4.72 -20.30
CA TYR A 802 -28.75 -4.02 -21.17
C TYR A 802 -27.28 -4.21 -20.73
N ILE A 803 -26.99 -4.35 -19.44
CA ILE A 803 -25.62 -4.55 -18.91
C ILE A 803 -25.05 -5.90 -19.34
N ASN A 804 -25.84 -6.98 -19.20
CA ASN A 804 -25.42 -8.33 -19.57
C ASN A 804 -25.19 -8.45 -21.09
N HIS A 805 -26.10 -7.86 -21.88
CA HIS A 805 -25.96 -7.79 -23.32
C HIS A 805 -24.71 -7.00 -23.75
N GLN A 806 -24.48 -5.83 -23.14
CA GLN A 806 -23.26 -5.05 -23.37
C GLN A 806 -21.99 -5.81 -23.02
N ASN A 807 -21.96 -6.54 -21.91
CA ASN A 807 -20.78 -7.30 -21.50
C ASN A 807 -20.46 -8.43 -22.49
N TYR A 808 -21.50 -9.12 -23.01
CA TYR A 808 -21.35 -10.10 -24.08
C TYR A 808 -20.77 -9.46 -25.34
N VAL A 809 -21.33 -8.34 -25.81
CA VAL A 809 -20.85 -7.66 -27.02
C VAL A 809 -19.42 -7.10 -26.84
N LYS A 810 -19.12 -6.47 -25.69
CA LYS A 810 -17.75 -6.01 -25.35
C LYS A 810 -16.73 -7.14 -25.45
N HIS A 811 -17.09 -8.34 -25.03
CA HIS A 811 -16.21 -9.50 -25.08
C HIS A 811 -15.98 -9.99 -26.52
N LEU A 812 -17.05 -10.05 -27.32
CA LEU A 812 -16.93 -10.42 -28.73
C LEU A 812 -16.07 -9.43 -29.52
N LEU A 813 -16.23 -8.12 -29.27
CA LEU A 813 -15.44 -7.08 -29.93
C LEU A 813 -13.93 -7.27 -29.78
N VAL A 814 -13.48 -7.85 -28.66
CA VAL A 814 -12.05 -8.06 -28.37
C VAL A 814 -11.56 -9.40 -28.93
N TYR A 815 -12.36 -10.47 -28.83
CA TYR A 815 -11.86 -11.83 -29.02
C TYR A 815 -12.49 -12.62 -30.18
N ASP A 816 -13.63 -12.18 -30.71
CA ASP A 816 -14.35 -12.88 -31.79
C ASP A 816 -15.04 -11.88 -32.72
N SER A 817 -14.24 -11.32 -33.64
CA SER A 817 -14.71 -10.26 -34.53
C SER A 817 -15.85 -10.72 -35.45
N GLU A 818 -15.85 -11.96 -35.93
CA GLU A 818 -16.89 -12.45 -36.84
C GLU A 818 -18.26 -12.51 -36.14
N LYS A 819 -18.29 -13.02 -34.90
CA LYS A 819 -19.55 -13.02 -34.13
C LYS A 819 -19.96 -11.62 -33.70
N ALA A 820 -19.01 -10.77 -33.32
CA ALA A 820 -19.30 -9.37 -32.99
C ALA A 820 -20.00 -8.68 -34.16
N GLU A 821 -19.49 -8.87 -35.38
CA GLU A 821 -20.08 -8.32 -36.61
C GLU A 821 -21.52 -8.82 -36.82
N SER A 822 -21.78 -10.12 -36.64
CA SER A 822 -23.13 -10.66 -36.78
C SER A 822 -24.15 -10.12 -35.77
N GLU A 823 -23.72 -9.84 -34.53
CA GLU A 823 -24.58 -9.26 -33.49
C GLU A 823 -24.81 -7.76 -33.74
N LEU A 824 -23.83 -7.07 -34.35
CA LEU A 824 -23.91 -5.64 -34.64
C LEU A 824 -24.62 -5.31 -35.97
N ASP A 825 -24.60 -6.20 -36.96
CA ASP A 825 -25.10 -5.91 -38.32
C ASP A 825 -26.61 -5.62 -38.40
N ASN A 826 -27.37 -6.07 -37.41
CA ASN A 826 -28.81 -5.82 -37.32
C ASN A 826 -29.14 -4.58 -36.46
N LEU A 827 -28.14 -3.89 -35.92
CA LEU A 827 -28.32 -2.75 -35.03
C LEU A 827 -28.09 -1.43 -35.77
N ILE A 828 -29.00 -0.50 -35.53
CA ILE A 828 -28.88 0.87 -36.03
C ILE A 828 -28.18 1.70 -34.94
N ALA A 829 -27.25 2.55 -35.36
CA ALA A 829 -26.61 3.49 -34.46
C ALA A 829 -27.63 4.59 -34.09
N ASP A 830 -28.21 4.49 -32.89
CA ASP A 830 -29.14 5.46 -32.31
C ASP A 830 -29.09 5.48 -30.77
N GLU A 831 -29.67 6.51 -30.17
CA GLU A 831 -29.77 6.70 -28.70
C GLU A 831 -30.66 5.66 -28.01
N THR A 832 -31.48 4.92 -28.77
CA THR A 832 -32.36 3.86 -28.25
C THR A 832 -31.69 2.48 -28.23
N SER A 833 -30.49 2.37 -28.80
CA SER A 833 -29.69 1.16 -28.79
C SER A 833 -29.28 0.77 -27.39
N SER A 834 -29.49 -0.50 -27.03
CA SER A 834 -29.02 -1.09 -25.76
C SER A 834 -27.49 -1.05 -25.60
N LEU A 835 -26.76 -0.72 -26.67
CA LEU A 835 -25.30 -0.64 -26.73
C LEU A 835 -24.74 0.79 -26.77
N TRP A 836 -25.57 1.82 -26.57
CA TRP A 836 -25.13 3.22 -26.60
C TRP A 836 -23.91 3.48 -25.68
N ASP A 837 -23.88 2.95 -24.46
CA ASP A 837 -22.77 3.15 -23.51
C ASP A 837 -21.39 2.66 -24.00
N ILE A 838 -21.37 1.85 -25.06
CA ILE A 838 -20.17 1.26 -25.65
C ILE A 838 -19.93 1.69 -27.10
N ALA A 839 -20.63 2.73 -27.54
CA ALA A 839 -20.56 3.24 -28.91
C ALA A 839 -19.13 3.59 -29.34
N ASP A 840 -18.26 4.05 -28.43
CA ASP A 840 -16.83 4.25 -28.72
C ASP A 840 -16.12 2.97 -29.16
N LYS A 841 -16.34 1.86 -28.43
CA LYS A 841 -15.71 0.57 -28.74
C LYS A 841 -16.21 0.01 -30.07
N ILE A 842 -17.50 0.16 -30.36
CA ILE A 842 -18.10 -0.23 -31.63
C ILE A 842 -17.53 0.62 -32.77
N SER A 843 -17.37 1.93 -32.54
CA SER A 843 -16.72 2.83 -33.51
C SER A 843 -15.29 2.42 -33.82
N HIS A 844 -14.46 2.17 -32.80
CA HIS A 844 -13.07 1.73 -33.00
C HIS A 844 -13.00 0.37 -33.71
N TYR A 845 -13.87 -0.57 -33.35
CA TYR A 845 -13.96 -1.87 -34.01
C TYR A 845 -14.24 -1.75 -35.52
N TYR A 846 -15.27 -0.98 -35.90
CA TYR A 846 -15.56 -0.78 -37.32
C TYR A 846 -14.44 -0.02 -38.05
N ALA A 847 -13.75 0.89 -37.37
CA ALA A 847 -12.61 1.60 -37.95
C ALA A 847 -11.42 0.66 -38.24
N GLU A 848 -11.12 -0.28 -37.34
CA GLU A 848 -10.07 -1.30 -37.54
C GLU A 848 -10.40 -2.24 -38.71
N LYS A 849 -11.68 -2.54 -38.94
CA LYS A 849 -12.15 -3.33 -40.09
C LYS A 849 -12.22 -2.53 -41.40
N GLY A 850 -11.90 -1.24 -41.37
CA GLY A 850 -12.02 -0.35 -42.54
C GLY A 850 -13.46 0.03 -42.89
N ALA A 851 -14.45 -0.30 -42.05
CA ALA A 851 -15.85 0.08 -42.20
C ALA A 851 -16.10 1.50 -41.64
N TYR A 852 -15.36 2.48 -42.17
CA TYR A 852 -15.30 3.85 -41.63
C TYR A 852 -16.66 4.55 -41.56
N LYS A 853 -17.61 4.20 -42.44
CA LYS A 853 -18.96 4.77 -42.40
C LYS A 853 -19.72 4.34 -41.15
N LYS A 854 -19.70 3.04 -40.83
CA LYS A 854 -20.30 2.51 -39.59
C LYS A 854 -19.57 3.05 -38.36
N ALA A 855 -18.23 3.15 -38.42
CA ALA A 855 -17.42 3.73 -37.35
C ALA A 855 -17.85 5.16 -37.02
N TYR A 856 -17.99 6.00 -38.06
CA TYR A 856 -18.44 7.38 -37.95
C TYR A 856 -19.87 7.48 -37.40
N ASP A 857 -20.81 6.68 -37.91
CA ASP A 857 -22.21 6.74 -37.50
C ASP A 857 -22.38 6.36 -36.01
N TRP A 858 -21.69 5.33 -35.52
CA TRP A 858 -21.67 4.99 -34.09
C TRP A 858 -20.98 6.07 -33.22
N SER A 859 -20.01 6.79 -33.79
CA SER A 859 -19.23 7.78 -33.03
C SER A 859 -20.03 9.01 -32.63
N LYS A 860 -21.17 9.25 -33.30
CA LYS A 860 -22.11 10.34 -32.98
C LYS A 860 -22.71 10.17 -31.59
N TYR A 861 -22.81 8.94 -31.11
CA TYR A 861 -23.38 8.60 -29.81
C TYR A 861 -22.33 8.46 -28.72
N SER A 862 -21.07 8.82 -28.98
CA SER A 862 -20.01 8.82 -27.97
C SER A 862 -19.19 10.10 -28.00
N GLN A 863 -19.04 10.71 -26.82
CA GLN A 863 -18.11 11.83 -26.59
C GLN A 863 -16.66 11.34 -26.39
N LYS A 864 -16.43 10.03 -26.20
CA LYS A 864 -15.10 9.46 -25.97
C LYS A 864 -14.28 9.29 -27.26
N VAL A 865 -14.92 9.39 -28.44
CA VAL A 865 -14.22 9.37 -29.73
C VAL A 865 -13.79 10.80 -30.08
N PRO A 866 -12.48 11.11 -30.14
CA PRO A 866 -11.99 12.45 -30.44
C PRO A 866 -12.46 12.95 -31.80
N PHE A 867 -12.71 14.25 -31.92
CA PHE A 867 -13.14 14.89 -33.16
C PHE A 867 -12.17 14.59 -34.33
N THR A 868 -10.87 14.73 -34.08
CA THR A 868 -9.82 14.44 -35.07
C THR A 868 -9.86 13.00 -35.60
N GLN A 869 -10.25 12.03 -34.77
CA GLN A 869 -10.40 10.64 -35.18
C GLN A 869 -11.62 10.42 -36.07
N LYS A 870 -12.74 11.13 -35.80
CA LYS A 870 -13.92 11.13 -36.67
C LYS A 870 -13.58 11.70 -38.05
N MET A 871 -12.77 12.76 -38.09
CA MET A 871 -12.32 13.38 -39.35
C MET A 871 -11.38 12.46 -40.14
N ASP A 872 -10.48 11.72 -39.49
CA ASP A 872 -9.64 10.70 -40.15
C ASP A 872 -10.50 9.62 -40.84
N TRP A 873 -11.56 9.16 -40.18
CA TRP A 873 -12.46 8.16 -40.78
C TRP A 873 -13.23 8.70 -41.99
N LEU A 874 -13.75 9.92 -41.92
CA LEU A 874 -14.38 10.58 -43.06
C LEU A 874 -13.38 10.82 -44.21
N THR A 875 -12.12 11.14 -43.89
CA THR A 875 -11.04 11.32 -44.88
C THR A 875 -10.82 10.03 -45.66
N LYS A 876 -10.79 8.90 -44.95
CA LYS A 876 -10.66 7.57 -45.59
C LYS A 876 -11.86 7.17 -46.44
N LEU A 877 -13.03 7.76 -46.21
CA LEU A 877 -14.22 7.62 -47.06
C LEU A 877 -14.22 8.58 -48.26
N ASN A 878 -13.28 9.53 -48.33
CA ASN A 878 -13.31 10.66 -49.25
C ASN A 878 -14.59 11.52 -49.13
N ASP A 879 -15.23 11.54 -47.96
CA ASP A 879 -16.47 12.30 -47.68
C ASP A 879 -16.12 13.72 -47.21
N TYR A 880 -15.45 14.48 -48.08
CA TYR A 880 -14.90 15.79 -47.76
C TYR A 880 -15.97 16.85 -47.48
N GLU A 881 -17.15 16.73 -48.10
CA GLU A 881 -18.30 17.61 -47.86
C GLU A 881 -18.77 17.49 -46.40
N THR A 882 -18.85 16.27 -45.87
CA THR A 882 -19.19 16.05 -44.46
C THR A 882 -18.09 16.57 -43.54
N ILE A 883 -16.81 16.38 -43.87
CA ILE A 883 -15.69 16.92 -43.08
C ILE A 883 -15.78 18.43 -42.96
N GLU A 884 -15.95 19.13 -44.07
CA GLU A 884 -16.01 20.60 -44.09
C GLU A 884 -17.18 21.11 -43.25
N LYS A 885 -18.35 20.48 -43.36
CA LYS A 885 -19.53 20.81 -42.57
C LYS A 885 -19.33 20.57 -41.06
N GLU A 886 -18.84 19.39 -40.69
CA GLU A 886 -18.64 19.00 -39.29
C GLU A 886 -17.52 19.83 -38.64
N TYR A 887 -16.43 20.09 -39.36
CA TYR A 887 -15.35 20.96 -38.92
C TYR A 887 -15.84 22.40 -38.70
N THR A 888 -16.60 22.96 -39.63
CA THR A 888 -17.16 24.32 -39.49
C THR A 888 -18.06 24.43 -38.26
N ASN A 889 -18.94 23.44 -38.05
CA ASN A 889 -19.81 23.40 -36.88
C ASN A 889 -19.00 23.25 -35.58
N TYR A 890 -18.01 22.36 -35.58
CA TYR A 890 -17.18 22.06 -34.41
C TYR A 890 -16.32 23.27 -34.01
N ILE A 891 -15.58 23.86 -34.95
CA ILE A 891 -14.64 24.94 -34.66
C ILE A 891 -15.34 26.23 -34.25
N THR A 892 -16.61 26.42 -34.65
CA THR A 892 -17.44 27.54 -34.18
C THR A 892 -17.65 27.49 -32.65
N LEU A 893 -17.80 26.29 -32.09
CA LEU A 893 -18.00 26.05 -30.66
C LEU A 893 -16.69 25.79 -29.90
N HIS A 894 -15.66 25.31 -30.59
CA HIS A 894 -14.37 24.89 -30.02
C HIS A 894 -13.19 25.65 -30.63
N GLN A 895 -13.24 26.98 -30.60
CA GLN A 895 -12.25 27.86 -31.24
C GLN A 895 -10.82 27.68 -30.73
N GLU A 896 -10.62 27.11 -29.53
CA GLU A 896 -9.32 26.86 -28.93
C GLU A 896 -8.76 25.44 -29.22
N ASP A 897 -9.50 24.58 -29.96
CA ASP A 897 -9.00 23.25 -30.33
C ASP A 897 -8.00 23.33 -31.49
N ASP A 898 -6.76 23.64 -31.13
CA ASP A 898 -5.65 23.75 -32.07
C ASP A 898 -5.28 22.40 -32.73
N ALA A 899 -5.60 21.26 -32.12
CA ALA A 899 -5.34 19.95 -32.71
C ALA A 899 -6.31 19.68 -33.88
N ALA A 900 -7.58 20.07 -33.75
CA ALA A 900 -8.55 20.01 -34.83
C ALA A 900 -8.15 20.91 -36.01
N LYS A 901 -7.72 22.15 -35.74
CA LYS A 901 -7.20 23.07 -36.77
C LYS A 901 -5.99 22.51 -37.50
N ALA A 902 -5.04 21.93 -36.76
CA ALA A 902 -3.86 21.30 -37.33
C ALA A 902 -4.22 20.11 -38.23
N ALA A 903 -5.17 19.27 -37.82
CA ALA A 903 -5.65 18.15 -38.63
C ALA A 903 -6.30 18.63 -39.94
N MET A 904 -7.15 19.66 -39.87
CA MET A 904 -7.80 20.23 -41.06
C MET A 904 -6.79 20.89 -42.00
N SER A 905 -5.83 21.65 -41.47
CA SER A 905 -4.76 22.24 -42.27
C SER A 905 -3.95 21.18 -43.04
N LYS A 906 -3.59 20.06 -42.38
CA LYS A 906 -2.89 18.94 -43.03
C LYS A 906 -3.73 18.29 -44.13
N LEU A 907 -5.04 18.12 -43.91
CA LEU A 907 -5.96 17.57 -44.90
C LEU A 907 -6.07 18.44 -46.16
N LEU A 908 -6.20 19.75 -45.97
CA LEU A 908 -6.22 20.73 -47.07
C LEU A 908 -4.93 20.67 -47.89
N LEU A 909 -3.78 20.52 -47.22
CA LEU A 909 -2.48 20.39 -47.88
C LEU A 909 -2.39 19.11 -48.72
N GLN A 910 -2.92 17.99 -48.23
CA GLN A 910 -2.98 16.73 -48.97
C GLN A 910 -3.85 16.83 -50.23
N ARG A 911 -4.91 17.64 -50.20
CA ARG A 911 -5.79 17.92 -51.34
C ARG A 911 -5.23 18.98 -52.31
N ASN A 912 -4.00 19.44 -52.08
CA ASN A 912 -3.36 20.51 -52.84
C ASN A 912 -4.05 21.89 -52.70
N ASN A 913 -4.87 22.08 -51.66
CA ASN A 913 -5.46 23.38 -51.30
C ASN A 913 -4.48 24.15 -50.39
N ILE A 914 -3.37 24.58 -50.98
CA ILE A 914 -2.25 25.17 -50.23
C ILE A 914 -2.70 26.45 -49.50
N ASN A 915 -3.43 27.36 -50.16
CA ASN A 915 -3.82 28.63 -49.55
C ASN A 915 -4.72 28.48 -48.31
N GLU A 916 -5.74 27.64 -48.38
CA GLU A 916 -6.67 27.37 -47.27
C GLU A 916 -5.97 26.61 -46.12
N SER A 917 -4.99 25.77 -46.45
CA SER A 917 -4.17 25.06 -45.47
C SER A 917 -3.34 26.03 -44.62
N TRP A 918 -2.69 27.00 -45.28
CA TRP A 918 -1.91 28.04 -44.63
C TRP A 918 -2.80 29.00 -43.81
N GLU A 919 -3.97 29.37 -44.34
CA GLU A 919 -4.97 30.15 -43.62
C GLU A 919 -5.41 29.45 -42.34
N THR A 920 -5.79 28.17 -42.42
CA THR A 920 -6.20 27.37 -41.26
C THR A 920 -5.07 27.27 -40.23
N ALA A 921 -3.84 27.02 -40.66
CA ALA A 921 -2.67 26.95 -39.77
C ALA A 921 -2.35 28.28 -39.08
N SER A 922 -2.66 29.42 -39.70
CA SER A 922 -2.42 30.74 -39.13
C SER A 922 -3.25 30.99 -37.87
N THR A 923 -4.42 30.35 -37.76
CA THR A 923 -5.37 30.46 -36.65
C THR A 923 -5.02 29.58 -35.43
N ILE A 924 -3.93 28.83 -35.48
CA ILE A 924 -3.44 27.99 -34.39
C ILE A 924 -2.68 28.85 -33.36
N ASN A 925 -3.12 28.79 -32.11
CA ASN A 925 -2.57 29.60 -31.00
C ASN A 925 -1.41 28.89 -30.28
N ASN A 926 -1.51 27.58 -30.09
CA ASN A 926 -0.50 26.76 -29.43
C ASN A 926 0.73 26.60 -30.32
N GLN A 927 1.86 27.14 -29.85
CA GLN A 927 3.11 27.13 -30.61
C GLN A 927 3.60 25.71 -30.94
N GLY A 928 3.51 24.77 -30.00
CA GLY A 928 3.97 23.39 -30.25
C GLY A 928 3.12 22.66 -31.31
N VAL A 929 1.81 22.91 -31.32
CA VAL A 929 0.91 22.37 -32.37
C VAL A 929 1.17 23.05 -33.71
N LYS A 930 1.37 24.38 -33.70
CA LYS A 930 1.68 25.19 -34.88
C LYS A 930 2.97 24.71 -35.55
N ASP A 931 4.01 24.47 -34.76
CA ASP A 931 5.30 23.96 -35.24
C ASP A 931 5.14 22.60 -35.95
N SER A 932 4.24 21.73 -35.46
CA SER A 932 3.98 20.41 -36.06
C SER A 932 3.35 20.44 -37.46
N VAL A 933 2.72 21.56 -37.83
CA VAL A 933 2.15 21.79 -39.17
C VAL A 933 3.13 22.59 -40.03
N LYS A 934 3.90 23.48 -39.39
CA LYS A 934 4.90 24.36 -40.01
C LYS A 934 5.88 23.60 -40.92
N GLU A 935 6.40 22.46 -40.46
CA GLU A 935 7.32 21.64 -41.26
C GLU A 935 6.67 21.13 -42.57
N LEU A 936 5.44 20.63 -42.50
CA LEU A 936 4.72 20.10 -43.67
C LEU A 936 4.38 21.20 -44.67
N LEU A 937 3.95 22.37 -44.18
CA LEU A 937 3.67 23.53 -45.03
C LEU A 937 4.93 23.97 -45.79
N ASN A 938 6.06 24.07 -45.09
CA ASN A 938 7.32 24.50 -45.68
C ASN A 938 7.92 23.44 -46.62
N ALA A 939 7.68 22.15 -46.39
CA ALA A 939 8.05 21.10 -47.33
C ALA A 939 7.26 21.21 -48.64
N LYS A 940 5.96 21.55 -48.58
CA LYS A 940 5.09 21.59 -49.76
C LYS A 940 5.19 22.90 -50.55
N VAL A 941 5.48 24.02 -49.88
CA VAL A 941 5.49 25.35 -50.51
C VAL A 941 6.65 25.53 -51.50
N ILE A 942 7.76 24.79 -51.32
CA ILE A 942 8.92 24.82 -52.24
C ILE A 942 8.50 24.39 -53.66
N ASP A 943 7.57 23.44 -53.77
CA ASP A 943 7.05 22.93 -55.03
C ASP A 943 5.83 23.70 -55.55
N ALA A 944 5.34 24.69 -54.80
CA ALA A 944 4.20 25.51 -55.20
C ALA A 944 4.58 26.48 -56.33
N GLU A 945 3.60 26.89 -57.14
CA GLU A 945 3.83 27.90 -58.17
C GLU A 945 4.40 29.20 -57.57
N ARG A 946 5.29 29.87 -58.32
CA ARG A 946 5.93 31.12 -57.88
C ARG A 946 4.93 32.20 -57.44
N VAL A 947 3.73 32.23 -58.04
CA VAL A 947 2.65 33.14 -57.65
C VAL A 947 2.15 32.80 -56.25
N THR A 948 1.84 31.54 -55.98
CA THR A 948 1.42 31.04 -54.66
C THR A 948 2.50 31.27 -53.60
N GLN A 949 3.77 31.03 -53.91
CA GLN A 949 4.88 31.31 -53.00
C GLN A 949 4.94 32.79 -52.59
N LYS A 950 4.76 33.71 -53.55
CA LYS A 950 4.74 35.16 -53.29
C LYS A 950 3.54 35.56 -52.42
N GLU A 951 2.35 35.05 -52.73
CA GLU A 951 1.14 35.33 -51.95
C GLU A 951 1.25 34.85 -50.49
N LEU A 952 1.80 33.67 -50.27
CA LEU A 952 1.98 33.11 -48.93
C LEU A 952 3.05 33.87 -48.14
N LEU A 953 4.16 34.26 -48.78
CA LEU A 953 5.20 35.09 -48.16
C LEU A 953 4.65 36.45 -47.69
N GLU A 954 3.72 37.03 -48.43
CA GLU A 954 3.09 38.31 -48.06
C GLU A 954 2.10 38.16 -46.89
N LYS A 955 1.29 37.11 -46.88
CA LYS A 955 0.19 36.95 -45.91
C LYS A 955 0.55 36.20 -44.63
N TYR A 956 1.47 35.24 -44.71
CA TYR A 956 1.71 34.25 -43.64
C TYR A 956 3.19 34.08 -43.31
N ASN A 957 3.92 35.20 -43.29
CA ASN A 957 5.36 35.25 -43.04
C ASN A 957 5.81 34.44 -41.81
N ASP A 958 5.04 34.48 -40.71
CA ASP A 958 5.38 33.82 -39.45
C ASP A 958 5.33 32.28 -39.50
N LEU A 959 4.66 31.73 -40.52
CA LEU A 959 4.58 30.29 -40.77
C LEU A 959 5.74 29.76 -41.63
N PHE A 960 6.64 30.61 -42.13
CA PHE A 960 7.83 30.13 -42.83
C PHE A 960 8.95 29.70 -41.89
N ILE A 961 9.67 28.65 -42.28
CA ILE A 961 10.98 28.30 -41.72
C ILE A 961 12.00 29.22 -42.37
N GLU A 962 12.86 29.85 -41.57
CA GLU A 962 13.78 30.92 -42.00
C GLU A 962 14.65 30.51 -43.19
N GLU A 963 15.20 29.29 -43.19
CA GLU A 963 16.02 28.78 -44.30
C GLU A 963 15.22 28.63 -45.60
N ILE A 964 14.01 28.07 -45.53
CA ILE A 964 13.13 27.88 -46.70
C ILE A 964 12.64 29.23 -47.21
N GLN A 965 12.33 30.15 -46.31
CA GLN A 965 11.99 31.52 -46.66
C GLN A 965 13.11 32.20 -47.44
N GLN A 966 14.34 32.14 -46.91
CA GLN A 966 15.51 32.73 -47.54
C GLN A 966 15.80 32.06 -48.88
N GLN A 967 15.62 30.74 -48.99
CA GLN A 967 15.75 30.02 -50.25
C GLN A 967 14.74 30.54 -51.28
N ILE A 968 13.45 30.57 -50.97
CA ILE A 968 12.41 31.03 -51.91
C ILE A 968 12.66 32.49 -52.31
N VAL A 969 13.00 33.36 -51.35
CA VAL A 969 13.34 34.78 -51.63
C VAL A 969 14.59 34.89 -52.51
N THR A 970 15.60 34.06 -52.27
CA THR A 970 16.85 34.03 -53.05
C THR A 970 16.62 33.49 -54.44
N ASP A 971 15.84 32.42 -54.59
CA ASP A 971 15.49 31.84 -55.88
C ASP A 971 14.70 32.83 -56.72
N ILE A 972 13.70 33.50 -56.13
CA ILE A 972 12.97 34.60 -56.78
C ILE A 972 13.95 35.70 -57.21
N ARG A 973 14.92 36.07 -56.35
CA ARG A 973 15.92 37.08 -56.68
C ARG A 973 16.86 36.63 -57.81
N ILE A 974 17.31 35.37 -57.83
CA ILE A 974 18.19 34.84 -58.87
C ILE A 974 17.45 34.72 -60.20
N GLU A 975 16.22 34.22 -60.19
CA GLU A 975 15.40 34.01 -61.38
C GLU A 975 14.96 35.32 -62.05
N GLU A 976 14.76 36.40 -61.29
CA GLU A 976 14.13 37.63 -61.81
C GLU A 976 15.10 38.80 -62.03
N ASN A 977 16.38 38.71 -61.64
CA ASN A 977 17.33 39.85 -61.71
C ASN A 977 18.51 39.65 -62.68
N ASN A 978 19.14 40.78 -63.03
CA ASN A 978 20.41 40.84 -63.78
C ASN A 978 21.58 40.36 -62.92
N PHE A 979 22.62 39.78 -63.53
CA PHE A 979 23.79 39.26 -62.80
C PHE A 979 25.09 39.41 -63.59
N SER A 980 26.23 39.31 -62.89
CA SER A 980 27.58 39.35 -63.49
C SER A 980 28.30 38.04 -63.23
N GLU A 981 29.13 37.61 -64.17
CA GLU A 981 29.87 36.34 -64.15
C GLU A 981 31.31 36.58 -64.59
N ALA A 982 32.26 35.85 -64.00
CA ALA A 982 33.67 35.89 -64.39
C ALA A 982 34.18 34.46 -64.48
N GLU A 983 34.79 34.10 -65.61
CA GLU A 983 35.24 32.75 -65.92
C GLU A 983 36.74 32.78 -66.27
N ALA A 984 37.46 31.73 -65.88
CA ALA A 984 38.82 31.49 -66.35
C ALA A 984 38.94 30.03 -66.77
N ALA A 985 39.36 29.78 -68.02
CA ALA A 985 39.47 28.45 -68.60
C ALA A 985 40.93 28.17 -68.99
N ILE A 986 41.40 26.97 -68.66
CA ILE A 986 42.72 26.47 -69.03
C ILE A 986 42.51 25.24 -69.91
N PHE A 987 43.05 25.24 -71.13
CA PHE A 987 43.13 24.07 -71.98
C PHE A 987 44.58 23.64 -72.16
N GLY A 988 44.82 22.33 -72.13
CA GLY A 988 46.17 21.77 -72.27
C GLY A 988 46.15 20.26 -72.47
N ASP A 989 47.29 19.72 -72.90
CA ASP A 989 47.55 18.29 -73.05
C ASP A 989 48.64 17.87 -72.06
N GLU A 990 48.28 16.99 -71.10
CA GLU A 990 48.99 16.42 -69.92
C GLU A 990 50.07 17.25 -69.19
N LYS A 991 51.03 17.85 -69.90
CA LYS A 991 52.14 18.66 -69.36
C LYS A 991 52.30 20.03 -70.01
N ARG A 992 51.41 20.43 -70.93
CA ARG A 992 51.54 21.66 -71.73
C ARG A 992 50.22 22.42 -71.80
N LEU A 993 50.30 23.72 -71.54
CA LEU A 993 49.20 24.66 -71.67
C LEU A 993 49.04 25.02 -73.16
N THR A 994 47.85 24.86 -73.72
CA THR A 994 47.52 25.22 -75.11
C THR A 994 46.72 26.51 -75.18
N SER A 995 45.89 26.79 -74.18
CA SER A 995 45.32 28.12 -73.98
C SER A 995 44.97 28.45 -72.54
N PHE A 996 44.97 29.74 -72.23
CA PHE A 996 44.43 30.27 -70.98
C PHE A 996 43.52 31.46 -71.29
N SER A 997 42.22 31.28 -71.08
CA SER A 997 41.20 32.32 -71.29
C SER A 997 40.67 32.85 -69.96
N LYS A 998 40.34 34.14 -69.95
CA LYS A 998 39.59 34.83 -68.91
C LYS A 998 38.46 35.58 -69.57
N SER A 999 37.29 35.56 -68.98
CA SER A 999 36.15 36.34 -69.45
C SER A 999 35.38 36.97 -68.30
N ALA A 1000 34.78 38.11 -68.56
CA ALA A 1000 33.83 38.76 -67.67
C ALA A 1000 32.55 39.04 -68.45
N THR A 1001 31.43 38.54 -67.94
CA THR A 1001 30.12 38.58 -68.59
C THR A 1001 29.13 39.36 -67.73
N TYR A 1002 28.41 40.30 -68.34
CA TYR A 1002 27.24 40.93 -67.73
C TYR A 1002 25.97 40.37 -68.38
N ASN A 1003 25.10 39.78 -67.57
CA ASN A 1003 23.87 39.13 -67.99
C ASN A 1003 22.65 39.99 -67.64
N ILE A 1004 21.90 40.41 -68.65
CA ILE A 1004 20.63 41.13 -68.52
C ILE A 1004 19.49 40.13 -68.70
N ARG A 1005 18.67 39.97 -67.67
CA ARG A 1005 17.57 39.01 -67.65
C ARG A 1005 16.25 39.69 -67.96
N SER A 1006 15.52 39.13 -68.91
CA SER A 1006 14.13 39.44 -69.19
C SER A 1006 13.25 38.25 -68.80
N ASN A 1007 11.93 38.42 -68.82
CA ASN A 1007 10.98 37.35 -68.51
C ASN A 1007 11.13 36.10 -69.40
N GLU A 1008 11.75 36.21 -70.59
CA GLU A 1008 11.85 35.10 -71.56
C GLU A 1008 13.25 34.89 -72.14
N SER A 1009 14.22 35.74 -71.80
CA SER A 1009 15.56 35.71 -72.40
C SER A 1009 16.66 36.21 -71.45
N ILE A 1010 17.88 35.76 -71.71
CA ILE A 1010 19.10 36.31 -71.14
C ILE A 1010 19.93 36.90 -72.28
N HIS A 1011 20.37 38.13 -72.09
CA HIS A 1011 21.30 38.84 -72.97
C HIS A 1011 22.64 38.96 -72.24
N SER A 1012 23.67 38.33 -72.78
CA SER A 1012 25.01 38.25 -72.18
C SER A 1012 25.98 39.12 -73.00
N ILE A 1013 26.69 40.02 -72.34
CA ILE A 1013 27.79 40.79 -72.94
C ILE A 1013 29.06 40.34 -72.27
N THR A 1014 29.99 39.78 -73.04
CA THR A 1014 31.22 39.18 -72.55
C THR A 1014 32.43 39.91 -73.10
N ALA A 1015 33.36 40.28 -72.23
CA ALA A 1015 34.72 40.66 -72.60
C ALA A 1015 35.66 39.50 -72.27
N SER A 1016 36.49 39.08 -73.21
CA SER A 1016 37.42 37.96 -73.07
C SER A 1016 38.87 38.34 -73.38
N TYR A 1017 39.78 37.60 -72.78
CA TYR A 1017 41.22 37.65 -72.99
C TYR A 1017 41.73 36.21 -73.02
N THR A 1018 42.45 35.83 -74.06
CA THR A 1018 42.96 34.46 -74.22
C THR A 1018 44.43 34.48 -74.63
N ASP A 1019 45.28 33.85 -73.83
CA ASP A 1019 46.62 33.46 -74.22
C ASP A 1019 46.54 32.14 -75.00
N LEU A 1020 46.97 32.13 -76.27
CA LEU A 1020 47.11 30.93 -77.09
C LEU A 1020 48.59 30.59 -77.22
N TYR A 1021 48.93 29.32 -76.99
CA TYR A 1021 50.31 28.84 -77.04
C TYR A 1021 50.52 27.92 -78.24
N LYS A 1022 51.68 28.02 -78.87
CA LYS A 1022 52.10 27.21 -79.99
C LYS A 1022 52.07 25.72 -79.64
N ILE A 1023 51.52 24.91 -80.55
CA ILE A 1023 51.47 23.45 -80.43
C ILE A 1023 52.71 22.86 -81.10
N ASP A 1024 53.59 22.24 -80.30
CA ASP A 1024 54.71 21.45 -80.80
C ASP A 1024 54.18 20.25 -81.63
N ASP A 1025 54.84 19.92 -82.75
CA ASP A 1025 54.49 18.87 -83.73
C ASP A 1025 53.51 19.26 -84.86
N VAL A 1026 53.00 20.50 -84.89
CA VAL A 1026 52.32 21.06 -86.08
C VAL A 1026 53.33 21.87 -86.91
N THR A 1027 53.78 21.28 -88.03
CA THR A 1027 54.73 21.92 -88.96
C THR A 1027 54.04 22.32 -90.27
N GLY A 1028 54.22 23.58 -90.69
CA GLY A 1028 53.71 24.09 -91.97
C GLY A 1028 52.44 24.94 -91.88
N ASP A 1029 51.93 25.19 -90.66
CA ASP A 1029 50.86 26.15 -90.40
C ASP A 1029 51.44 27.48 -89.92
N GLU A 1030 51.20 28.56 -90.66
CA GLU A 1030 51.68 29.91 -90.34
C GLU A 1030 50.96 30.50 -89.11
N ASP A 1031 49.77 30.00 -88.76
CA ASP A 1031 48.97 30.47 -87.62
C ASP A 1031 49.32 29.78 -86.30
N ASN A 1032 50.19 28.77 -86.30
CA ASN A 1032 50.65 28.04 -85.10
C ASN A 1032 51.82 28.76 -84.39
N ILE A 1033 51.50 29.88 -83.76
CA ILE A 1033 52.41 30.71 -82.96
C ILE A 1033 51.76 31.07 -81.62
N ASP A 1034 52.58 31.45 -80.64
CA ASP A 1034 52.07 32.08 -79.41
C ASP A 1034 51.38 33.39 -79.79
N LYS A 1035 50.15 33.62 -79.31
CA LYS A 1035 49.41 34.86 -79.56
C LYS A 1035 48.45 35.19 -78.43
N MET A 1036 48.29 36.48 -78.17
CA MET A 1036 47.28 37.00 -77.25
C MET A 1036 46.07 37.49 -78.04
N VAL A 1037 44.86 37.10 -77.61
CA VAL A 1037 43.61 37.44 -78.28
C VAL A 1037 42.66 38.11 -77.30
N TYR A 1038 42.12 39.27 -77.68
CA TYR A 1038 41.13 40.02 -76.92
C TYR A 1038 39.79 39.94 -77.64
N GLY A 1039 38.73 39.56 -76.93
CA GLY A 1039 37.41 39.37 -77.51
C GLY A 1039 36.33 40.22 -76.84
N VAL A 1040 35.33 40.60 -77.64
CA VAL A 1040 34.02 41.01 -77.13
C VAL A 1040 32.98 40.17 -77.83
N SER A 1041 32.10 39.54 -77.07
CA SER A 1041 31.01 38.76 -77.61
C SER A 1041 29.68 39.11 -76.96
N TYR A 1042 28.64 38.88 -77.73
CA TYR A 1042 27.26 38.97 -77.29
C TYR A 1042 26.60 37.62 -77.48
N ALA A 1043 25.88 37.16 -76.46
CA ALA A 1043 25.04 35.98 -76.57
C ALA A 1043 23.59 36.29 -76.18
N TYR A 1044 22.67 35.78 -76.97
CA TYR A 1044 21.26 35.71 -76.65
C TYR A 1044 20.90 34.27 -76.33
N LYS A 1045 20.41 34.03 -75.12
CA LYS A 1045 19.86 32.74 -74.69
C LYS A 1045 18.37 32.89 -74.45
N LYS A 1046 17.54 32.13 -75.18
CA LYS A 1046 16.10 32.03 -74.88
C LYS A 1046 15.88 31.06 -73.73
N LEU A 1047 15.16 31.48 -72.69
CA LEU A 1047 14.81 30.60 -71.56
C LEU A 1047 13.69 29.62 -71.99
N PRO A 1048 13.82 28.32 -71.72
CA PRO A 1048 12.82 27.34 -72.13
C PRO A 1048 11.50 27.56 -71.38
N LYS A 1049 10.39 27.57 -72.13
CA LYS A 1049 9.03 27.37 -71.59
C LYS A 1049 8.56 26.00 -72.05
N ASP A 1050 8.19 25.15 -71.09
CA ASP A 1050 7.52 23.87 -71.30
C ASP A 1050 8.20 22.92 -72.30
N GLY A 1051 9.45 22.54 -72.03
CA GLY A 1051 10.12 21.42 -72.72
C GLY A 1051 10.60 21.69 -74.15
N ASN A 1052 10.60 22.94 -74.62
CA ASN A 1052 11.16 23.30 -75.92
C ASN A 1052 12.69 23.53 -75.89
N LYS A 1053 13.35 23.21 -77.01
CA LYS A 1053 14.81 23.28 -77.20
C LYS A 1053 15.40 24.63 -76.77
N GLU A 1054 16.48 24.61 -76.01
CA GLU A 1054 17.29 25.80 -75.74
C GLU A 1054 17.94 26.29 -77.05
N TYR A 1055 17.80 27.58 -77.36
CA TYR A 1055 18.51 28.21 -78.46
C TYR A 1055 19.40 29.32 -77.89
N VAL A 1056 20.70 29.19 -78.17
CA VAL A 1056 21.71 30.20 -77.90
C VAL A 1056 22.22 30.70 -79.25
N ILE A 1057 22.18 32.02 -79.45
CA ILE A 1057 22.80 32.67 -80.60
C ILE A 1057 23.87 33.59 -80.03
N SER A 1058 25.12 33.35 -80.38
CA SER A 1058 26.23 34.21 -80.01
C SER A 1058 26.93 34.74 -81.25
N ALA A 1059 27.48 35.95 -81.13
CA ALA A 1059 28.41 36.52 -82.09
C ALA A 1059 29.52 37.20 -81.31
N GLY A 1060 30.76 36.91 -81.67
CA GLY A 1060 31.95 37.46 -81.06
C GLY A 1060 32.93 37.96 -82.09
N VAL A 1061 33.66 39.00 -81.70
CA VAL A 1061 34.81 39.48 -82.47
C VAL A 1061 36.01 39.48 -81.55
N GLU A 1062 37.09 38.91 -82.06
CA GLU A 1062 38.36 38.72 -81.40
C GLU A 1062 39.47 39.41 -82.23
N ILE A 1063 40.44 40.01 -81.56
CA ILE A 1063 41.58 40.67 -82.19
C ILE A 1063 42.87 40.23 -81.51
N ASP A 1064 43.88 39.90 -82.32
CA ASP A 1064 45.21 39.61 -81.79
C ASP A 1064 46.11 40.85 -81.70
N GLU A 1065 47.30 40.65 -81.13
CA GLU A 1065 48.35 41.67 -81.02
C GLU A 1065 48.87 42.21 -82.36
N ASN A 1066 48.65 41.50 -83.46
CA ASN A 1066 49.03 41.90 -84.83
C ASN A 1066 47.89 42.60 -85.58
N GLN A 1067 46.80 42.94 -84.88
CA GLN A 1067 45.57 43.55 -85.42
C GLN A 1067 44.80 42.67 -86.41
N GLN A 1068 45.03 41.36 -86.37
CA GLN A 1068 44.26 40.40 -87.14
C GLN A 1068 42.94 40.14 -86.43
N LEU A 1069 41.85 40.28 -87.18
CA LEU A 1069 40.47 40.14 -86.70
C LEU A 1069 39.96 38.72 -86.95
N TYR A 1070 39.42 38.11 -85.90
CA TYR A 1070 38.78 36.80 -85.91
C TYR A 1070 37.31 36.96 -85.52
N GLY A 1071 36.41 36.31 -86.24
CA GLY A 1071 34.98 36.30 -85.93
C GLY A 1071 34.54 34.91 -85.53
N ASN A 1072 33.71 34.80 -84.50
CA ASN A 1072 33.10 33.55 -84.04
C ASN A 1072 31.58 33.68 -83.88
#